data_AF-A2DC83-F1
#
_entry.id   AF-A2DC83-F1
#
_cell.length_a   1.000
_cell.length_b   1.000
_cell.length_c   1.000
_cell.angle_alpha   90.00
_cell.angle_beta   90.00
_cell.angle_gamma   90.00
#
_symmetry.space_group_name_H-M   'P 1'
#
loop_
_entity.id
_entity.type
_entity.pdbx_description
1 polymer ?
#
loop_
_entity_poly.entity_id
_entity_poly.type
_entity_poly.pdbx_seq_one_letter_code
_entity_poly.pdbx_strand_id
1 'polypeptide(L)'
;MRFCRENLWNVTENTFSLAEAKYSNQIFSAKILNNNQDTQNVLKISKLHDNGFRFFVELPDEKSKYRYDIFHDDLIVNKSKFTDLDDISYSTDHSGNHFLKYDDFTIQISPNPLSISMKKGVMNYIDIFSKDPFFVVEDGSSVPDEVWQDKTEKIPHGKTSVGISFTFDSSAQLSGLSIDNMTLDIEDTKETRRFARDANLILQYSFVPFLFARGHKLEYVPAVFWMNPSDTFYSVQTKSIYRNVRLLSEGGYIDFVVFIANFTELFKQYTDLTGRPNLPPGWALGYHQSKWGYKNQTEVEEVMQNFTISNIPYDGFWLDIDHLDHQTPLTMSSEWFDNSSKLFNKFKNTKRGLIRITDPHMKVDADYAPYNECVEKGFLIQYNNSEFQDWCWPGNSAWPDFLRSDVRDWWSSKFTSDFGYPENIYAWNDMNEPSTWTSIDNTLPKDSLHLNNTIENREIHSIYGLSMTAGTFKGFMTNRPNKRPFVLTRSYFAGSQKFAWHWSGDNYPTWSAYRQSIDSLLTTNINGMFFSGSDLGGFMENTTDELLLKWFQLGSLLYPLYREHSHTDTVHREPYLFNNTDLDMYKSLKKAISDRYSFIPFFYTAMEETVRTGIPFARPLWFEFPKEVFEKNTAKYQPLVGGRMMICPVLEENQTEIEVVKPPGRWFNLRNGKELTEDTKFDVNKYDDIFVFIREGTITANYSSIGMSVHETVDNEITLIISVDEDMNSQGTLYFDDMETFDYKENKFLRVNMSFHPNEMNIEVSGDYKKEVICNKIIIYGLKHAPYFSIDDSKVLFDGVVCYISELKLNIGENHNFKVDNNSKVILISTVTTAVILIIILIVIIVVFTRRKQGPTTVNSMNDLMDEKVSKQN
;
A
#
# COMPACT_ATOMS: atom_id res chain seq x y z
N MET A 1 -27.13 -17.99 -3.30
CA MET A 1 -26.68 -18.21 -4.69
C MET A 1 -26.36 -19.68 -4.92
N ARG A 2 -26.67 -20.17 -6.13
CA ARG A 2 -26.48 -21.55 -6.56
C ARG A 2 -25.12 -22.15 -6.21
N PHE A 3 -24.03 -21.60 -6.75
CA PHE A 3 -22.72 -22.26 -6.72
C PHE A 3 -22.23 -22.51 -5.28
N CYS A 4 -22.47 -21.56 -4.37
CA CYS A 4 -22.20 -21.74 -2.95
C CYS A 4 -23.07 -22.84 -2.32
N ARG A 5 -24.40 -22.81 -2.57
CA ARG A 5 -25.36 -23.79 -2.04
C ARG A 5 -25.06 -25.22 -2.52
N GLU A 6 -24.71 -25.38 -3.80
CA GLU A 6 -24.47 -26.68 -4.44
C GLU A 6 -23.10 -27.27 -4.08
N ASN A 7 -22.11 -26.43 -3.77
CA ASN A 7 -20.72 -26.88 -3.66
C ASN A 7 -20.13 -26.72 -2.25
N LEU A 8 -20.19 -25.55 -1.61
CA LEU A 8 -19.38 -25.22 -0.43
C LEU A 8 -19.54 -26.21 0.73
N TRP A 9 -20.77 -26.71 0.91
CA TRP A 9 -21.18 -27.63 1.97
C TRP A 9 -21.41 -29.06 1.51
N ASN A 10 -21.38 -29.27 0.21
CA ASN A 10 -21.64 -30.57 -0.35
C ASN A 10 -20.37 -31.40 -0.22
N VAL A 11 -20.24 -32.06 0.94
CA VAL A 11 -19.18 -33.04 1.18
C VAL A 11 -19.53 -34.26 0.34
N THR A 12 -19.14 -34.22 -0.93
CA THR A 12 -19.21 -35.40 -1.77
C THR A 12 -18.28 -36.46 -1.19
N GLU A 13 -18.70 -37.73 -1.16
CA GLU A 13 -17.85 -38.89 -0.77
C GLU A 13 -16.71 -39.15 -1.80
N ASN A 14 -16.37 -38.13 -2.58
CA ASN A 14 -15.42 -38.19 -3.68
C ASN A 14 -14.00 -38.42 -3.14
N THR A 15 -13.38 -39.46 -3.68
CA THR A 15 -11.97 -39.79 -3.44
C THR A 15 -11.15 -39.29 -4.62
N PHE A 16 -10.36 -38.25 -4.40
CA PHE A 16 -9.45 -37.73 -5.42
C PHE A 16 -8.13 -38.48 -5.39
N SER A 17 -7.57 -38.75 -6.56
CA SER A 17 -6.25 -39.37 -6.71
C SER A 17 -5.49 -38.83 -7.92
N LEU A 18 -4.20 -39.16 -8.04
CA LEU A 18 -3.37 -38.77 -9.18
C LEU A 18 -2.95 -39.97 -10.01
N ALA A 19 -2.91 -39.76 -11.33
CA ALA A 19 -2.35 -40.69 -12.30
C ALA A 19 -1.37 -39.99 -13.25
N GLU A 20 -0.51 -40.77 -13.91
CA GLU A 20 0.42 -40.28 -14.94
C GLU A 20 1.32 -39.12 -14.48
N ALA A 21 1.72 -39.14 -13.20
CA ALA A 21 2.59 -38.12 -12.64
C ALA A 21 3.97 -38.09 -13.31
N LYS A 22 4.40 -36.90 -13.71
CA LYS A 22 5.68 -36.66 -14.37
C LYS A 22 6.24 -35.30 -13.99
N TYR A 23 7.56 -35.16 -14.07
CA TYR A 23 8.26 -33.89 -13.93
C TYR A 23 9.06 -33.64 -15.22
N SER A 24 8.75 -32.54 -15.91
CA SER A 24 9.38 -32.17 -17.17
C SER A 24 9.30 -30.66 -17.37
N ASN A 25 10.33 -30.06 -17.96
CA ASN A 25 10.40 -28.60 -18.20
C ASN A 25 10.11 -27.80 -16.93
N GLN A 26 10.73 -28.20 -15.81
CA GLN A 26 10.58 -27.56 -14.50
C GLN A 26 9.18 -27.62 -13.86
N ILE A 27 8.25 -28.36 -14.46
CA ILE A 27 6.87 -28.47 -14.01
C ILE A 27 6.57 -29.92 -13.62
N PHE A 28 6.07 -30.11 -12.40
CA PHE A 28 5.38 -31.35 -12.02
C PHE A 28 3.97 -31.31 -12.59
N SER A 29 3.53 -32.39 -13.22
CA SER A 29 2.18 -32.53 -13.75
C SER A 29 1.60 -33.92 -13.48
N ALA A 30 0.32 -34.00 -13.13
CA ALA A 30 -0.38 -35.27 -12.95
C ALA A 30 -1.88 -35.11 -13.27
N LYS A 31 -2.49 -36.16 -13.83
CA LYS A 31 -3.95 -36.20 -14.06
C LYS A 31 -4.68 -36.39 -12.75
N ILE A 32 -5.75 -35.63 -12.55
CA ILE A 32 -6.62 -35.75 -11.38
C ILE A 32 -7.73 -36.75 -11.70
N LEU A 33 -7.89 -37.76 -10.85
CA LEU A 33 -8.99 -38.71 -10.90
C LEU A 33 -10.00 -38.39 -9.79
N ASN A 34 -11.28 -38.63 -10.04
CA ASN A 34 -12.35 -38.60 -9.04
C ASN A 34 -13.02 -39.96 -8.99
N ASN A 35 -12.98 -40.66 -7.84
CA ASN A 35 -13.47 -42.02 -7.68
C ASN A 35 -12.90 -42.98 -8.76
N ASN A 36 -11.61 -42.84 -9.06
CA ASN A 36 -10.87 -43.54 -10.11
C ASN A 36 -11.31 -43.25 -11.56
N GLN A 37 -12.16 -42.25 -11.80
CA GLN A 37 -12.50 -41.79 -13.14
C GLN A 37 -11.64 -40.59 -13.53
N ASP A 38 -11.16 -40.58 -14.77
CA ASP A 38 -10.37 -39.48 -15.32
C ASP A 38 -11.24 -38.22 -15.44
N THR A 39 -10.88 -37.17 -14.71
CA THR A 39 -11.58 -35.87 -14.77
C THR A 39 -11.17 -35.03 -15.98
N GLN A 40 -10.12 -35.47 -16.68
CA GLN A 40 -9.35 -34.76 -17.70
C GLN A 40 -8.63 -33.50 -17.20
N ASN A 41 -8.73 -33.19 -15.90
CA ASN A 41 -8.02 -32.07 -15.31
C ASN A 41 -6.58 -32.47 -14.96
N VAL A 42 -5.63 -31.56 -15.17
CA VAL A 42 -4.21 -31.79 -14.90
C VAL A 42 -3.71 -30.81 -13.84
N LEU A 43 -3.28 -31.34 -12.69
CA LEU A 43 -2.58 -30.56 -11.68
C LEU A 43 -1.17 -30.25 -12.17
N LYS A 44 -0.77 -28.98 -12.14
CA LYS A 44 0.58 -28.50 -12.40
C LYS A 44 1.14 -27.79 -11.17
N ILE A 45 2.40 -28.08 -10.84
CA ILE A 45 3.13 -27.44 -9.74
C ILE A 45 4.50 -26.98 -10.26
N SER A 46 4.84 -25.72 -9.98
CA SER A 46 6.10 -25.12 -10.41
C SER A 46 6.64 -24.16 -9.35
N LYS A 47 7.97 -24.02 -9.28
CA LYS A 47 8.65 -23.03 -8.46
C LYS A 47 8.89 -21.79 -9.31
N LEU A 48 8.33 -20.65 -8.91
CA LEU A 48 8.51 -19.38 -9.60
C LEU A 48 9.87 -18.78 -9.21
N HIS A 49 10.57 -18.16 -10.16
CA HIS A 49 11.93 -17.63 -9.95
C HIS A 49 11.98 -16.59 -8.82
N ASP A 50 12.83 -16.86 -7.80
CA ASP A 50 12.97 -16.06 -6.57
C ASP A 50 11.62 -15.73 -5.89
N ASN A 51 10.64 -16.62 -6.03
CA ASN A 51 9.27 -16.39 -5.57
C ASN A 51 8.62 -17.69 -5.03
N GLY A 52 7.31 -17.68 -4.79
CA GLY A 52 6.55 -18.81 -4.25
C GLY A 52 6.39 -20.00 -5.22
N PHE A 53 5.54 -20.95 -4.84
CA PHE A 53 5.18 -22.10 -5.68
C PHE A 53 3.79 -21.90 -6.29
N ARG A 54 3.68 -22.00 -7.61
CA ARG A 54 2.39 -21.94 -8.32
C ARG A 54 1.78 -23.32 -8.44
N PHE A 55 0.49 -23.38 -8.14
CA PHE A 55 -0.39 -24.52 -8.34
C PHE A 55 -1.47 -24.12 -9.34
N PHE A 56 -1.58 -24.87 -10.43
CA PHE A 56 -2.54 -24.60 -11.48
C PHE A 56 -3.25 -25.90 -11.89
N VAL A 57 -4.58 -25.86 -12.00
CA VAL A 57 -5.35 -26.98 -12.55
C VAL A 57 -5.75 -26.64 -13.98
N GLU A 58 -5.05 -27.25 -14.92
CA GLU A 58 -5.38 -27.17 -16.34
C GLU A 58 -6.66 -27.95 -16.63
N LEU A 59 -7.54 -27.34 -17.42
CA LEU A 59 -8.84 -27.87 -17.80
C LEU A 59 -8.85 -28.24 -19.30
N PRO A 60 -9.64 -29.25 -19.72
CA PRO A 60 -9.85 -29.53 -21.13
C PRO A 60 -10.60 -28.38 -21.83
N ASP A 61 -10.42 -28.24 -23.15
CA ASP A 61 -10.98 -27.16 -23.98
C ASP A 61 -12.49 -26.94 -23.79
N GLU A 62 -13.24 -28.02 -23.63
CA GLU A 62 -14.69 -28.00 -23.41
C GLU A 62 -15.10 -27.32 -22.10
N LYS A 63 -14.25 -27.38 -21.06
CA LYS A 63 -14.47 -26.75 -19.75
C LYS A 63 -13.84 -25.37 -19.64
N SER A 64 -12.85 -25.03 -20.48
CA SER A 64 -12.11 -23.77 -20.43
C SER A 64 -12.73 -22.64 -21.26
N LYS A 65 -13.54 -22.96 -22.27
CA LYS A 65 -14.05 -22.03 -23.29
C LYS A 65 -14.58 -20.68 -22.77
N TYR A 66 -15.29 -20.67 -21.65
CA TYR A 66 -15.94 -19.47 -21.10
C TYR A 66 -15.33 -18.98 -19.79
N ARG A 67 -14.22 -19.58 -19.36
CA ARG A 67 -13.53 -19.23 -18.11
C ARG A 67 -12.49 -18.17 -18.36
N TYR A 68 -12.46 -17.17 -17.50
CA TYR A 68 -11.43 -16.15 -17.56
C TYR A 68 -10.11 -16.65 -16.95
N ASP A 69 -9.03 -16.60 -17.74
CA ASP A 69 -7.68 -16.93 -17.28
C ASP A 69 -6.91 -15.65 -16.89
N ILE A 70 -6.87 -15.38 -15.59
CA ILE A 70 -6.20 -14.23 -15.00
C ILE A 70 -4.69 -14.22 -15.23
N PHE A 71 -4.08 -15.37 -15.55
CA PHE A 71 -2.66 -15.45 -15.89
C PHE A 71 -2.29 -14.57 -17.10
N HIS A 72 -3.27 -14.28 -17.96
CA HIS A 72 -3.06 -13.45 -19.14
C HIS A 72 -3.24 -11.94 -18.89
N ASP A 73 -3.63 -11.52 -17.67
CA ASP A 73 -3.85 -10.12 -17.34
C ASP A 73 -2.60 -9.41 -16.79
N ASP A 74 -2.00 -8.56 -17.64
CA ASP A 74 -0.79 -7.80 -17.30
C ASP A 74 -1.01 -6.66 -16.29
N LEU A 75 -2.27 -6.31 -15.98
CA LEU A 75 -2.58 -5.39 -14.88
C LEU A 75 -2.45 -6.06 -13.52
N ILE A 76 -2.49 -7.38 -13.46
CA ILE A 76 -2.49 -8.14 -12.20
C ILE A 76 -1.19 -8.92 -12.04
N VAL A 77 -0.76 -9.66 -13.06
CA VAL A 77 0.39 -10.56 -12.95
C VAL A 77 1.60 -10.08 -13.74
N ASN A 78 2.76 -10.12 -13.10
CA ASN A 78 4.04 -9.97 -13.77
C ASN A 78 4.43 -11.29 -14.46
N LYS A 79 4.05 -11.44 -15.73
CA LYS A 79 4.26 -12.67 -16.52
C LYS A 79 5.70 -13.19 -16.51
N SER A 80 6.71 -12.32 -16.43
CA SER A 80 8.12 -12.74 -16.37
C SER A 80 8.40 -13.70 -15.20
N LYS A 81 7.76 -13.46 -14.05
CA LYS A 81 7.90 -14.30 -12.85
C LYS A 81 7.26 -15.68 -12.98
N PHE A 82 6.41 -15.88 -13.98
CA PHE A 82 5.71 -17.14 -14.24
C PHE A 82 6.33 -17.94 -15.38
N THR A 83 7.11 -17.29 -16.25
CA THR A 83 7.84 -17.95 -17.33
C THR A 83 9.24 -18.38 -16.90
N ASP A 84 9.85 -17.61 -15.98
CA ASP A 84 11.13 -17.94 -15.39
C ASP A 84 10.86 -18.85 -14.18
N LEU A 85 11.13 -20.14 -14.35
CA LEU A 85 10.96 -21.16 -13.31
C LEU A 85 12.33 -21.56 -12.75
N ASP A 86 12.35 -21.93 -11.46
CA ASP A 86 13.54 -22.53 -10.87
C ASP A 86 13.51 -24.06 -11.03
N ASP A 87 14.68 -24.66 -11.23
CA ASP A 87 14.84 -26.11 -11.17
C ASP A 87 14.58 -26.63 -9.75
N ILE A 88 13.84 -27.74 -9.66
CA ILE A 88 13.55 -28.42 -8.40
C ILE A 88 13.95 -29.88 -8.52
N SER A 89 14.42 -30.47 -7.42
CA SER A 89 14.68 -31.91 -7.39
C SER A 89 13.37 -32.69 -7.28
N TYR A 90 13.17 -33.62 -8.20
CA TYR A 90 12.00 -34.51 -8.23
C TYR A 90 12.41 -35.94 -7.86
N SER A 91 11.66 -36.56 -6.95
CA SER A 91 11.87 -37.97 -6.56
C SER A 91 10.57 -38.63 -6.14
N THR A 92 10.59 -39.97 -6.07
CA THR A 92 9.46 -40.78 -5.61
C THR A 92 9.91 -41.77 -4.54
N ASP A 93 9.07 -42.05 -3.55
CA ASP A 93 9.33 -43.12 -2.58
C ASP A 93 8.68 -44.46 -2.97
N HIS A 94 8.91 -45.50 -2.16
CA HIS A 94 8.37 -46.85 -2.38
C HIS A 94 6.85 -46.93 -2.16
N SER A 95 6.27 -45.95 -1.48
CA SER A 95 4.84 -45.83 -1.24
C SER A 95 4.11 -45.09 -2.37
N GLY A 96 4.85 -44.64 -3.39
CA GLY A 96 4.31 -43.89 -4.53
C GLY A 96 4.13 -42.39 -4.28
N ASN A 97 4.62 -41.85 -3.16
CA ASN A 97 4.58 -40.40 -2.94
C ASN A 97 5.62 -39.71 -3.82
N HIS A 98 5.27 -38.52 -4.31
CA HIS A 98 6.16 -37.65 -5.07
C HIS A 98 6.71 -36.54 -4.17
N PHE A 99 7.97 -36.17 -4.39
CA PHE A 99 8.64 -35.12 -3.64
C PHE A 99 9.26 -34.11 -4.58
N LEU A 100 8.89 -32.84 -4.41
CA LEU A 100 9.54 -31.69 -5.04
C LEU A 100 10.35 -30.97 -3.96
N LYS A 101 11.67 -30.88 -4.12
CA LYS A 101 12.53 -30.19 -3.15
C LYS A 101 13.33 -29.06 -3.80
N TYR A 102 13.36 -27.94 -3.10
CA TYR A 102 14.09 -26.72 -3.44
C TYR A 102 14.64 -26.15 -2.13
N ASP A 103 15.96 -26.02 -2.01
CA ASP A 103 16.62 -25.68 -0.74
C ASP A 103 16.12 -26.53 0.45
N ASP A 104 15.56 -25.89 1.47
CA ASP A 104 14.97 -26.52 2.65
C ASP A 104 13.47 -26.79 2.52
N PHE A 105 12.86 -26.47 1.38
CA PHE A 105 11.47 -26.76 1.08
C PHE A 105 11.30 -28.19 0.58
N THR A 106 10.20 -28.80 1.01
CA THR A 106 9.72 -30.08 0.46
C THR A 106 8.21 -30.00 0.27
N ILE A 107 7.78 -30.18 -0.98
CA ILE A 107 6.38 -30.46 -1.32
C ILE A 107 6.26 -31.98 -1.44
N GLN A 108 5.54 -32.58 -0.50
CA GLN A 108 5.19 -33.99 -0.53
C GLN A 108 3.80 -34.13 -1.13
N ILE A 109 3.66 -34.92 -2.19
CA ILE A 109 2.42 -35.17 -2.90
C ILE A 109 2.09 -36.66 -2.73
N SER A 110 1.06 -36.95 -1.95
CA SER A 110 0.52 -38.30 -1.82
C SER A 110 -0.56 -38.49 -2.88
N PRO A 111 -0.44 -39.47 -3.79
CA PRO A 111 -1.35 -39.55 -4.94
C PRO A 111 -2.68 -40.25 -4.63
N ASN A 112 -2.81 -41.06 -3.57
CA ASN A 112 -4.05 -41.78 -3.28
C ASN A 112 -4.21 -42.09 -1.76
N PRO A 113 -5.14 -41.43 -1.03
CA PRO A 113 -5.90 -40.26 -1.48
C PRO A 113 -4.96 -39.07 -1.78
N LEU A 114 -5.38 -38.21 -2.72
CA LEU A 114 -4.65 -36.99 -3.06
C LEU A 114 -4.51 -36.11 -1.83
N SER A 115 -3.26 -35.82 -1.44
CA SER A 115 -2.93 -34.78 -0.46
C SER A 115 -1.59 -34.17 -0.79
N ILE A 116 -1.43 -32.88 -0.54
CA ILE A 116 -0.19 -32.14 -0.78
C ILE A 116 0.19 -31.45 0.52
N SER A 117 1.40 -31.69 1.00
CA SER A 117 1.95 -31.07 2.21
C SER A 117 3.18 -30.27 1.86
N MET A 118 3.19 -28.98 2.23
CA MET A 118 4.35 -28.11 2.04
C MET A 118 5.08 -27.90 3.37
N LYS A 119 6.33 -28.35 3.38
CA LYS A 119 7.21 -28.33 4.54
C LYS A 119 8.42 -27.45 4.28
N LYS A 120 8.92 -26.82 5.34
CA LYS A 120 10.23 -26.15 5.36
C LYS A 120 11.02 -26.70 6.55
N GLY A 121 12.14 -27.35 6.28
CA GLY A 121 12.80 -28.22 7.26
C GLY A 121 11.89 -29.35 7.71
N VAL A 122 11.71 -29.51 9.02
CA VAL A 122 10.84 -30.56 9.61
C VAL A 122 9.39 -30.12 9.82
N MET A 123 9.12 -28.82 9.72
CA MET A 123 7.83 -28.23 10.02
C MET A 123 6.91 -28.24 8.80
N ASN A 124 5.65 -28.63 9.01
CA ASN A 124 4.60 -28.52 8.02
C ASN A 124 3.86 -27.19 8.18
N TYR A 125 3.73 -26.43 7.10
CA TYR A 125 3.14 -25.09 7.15
C TYR A 125 1.73 -25.04 6.58
N ILE A 126 1.48 -25.78 5.51
CA ILE A 126 0.20 -25.80 4.83
C ILE A 126 -0.02 -27.16 4.17
N ASP A 127 -1.21 -27.70 4.35
CA ASP A 127 -1.69 -28.85 3.59
C ASP A 127 -2.77 -28.41 2.61
N ILE A 128 -2.77 -28.98 1.42
CA ILE A 128 -3.74 -28.79 0.35
C ILE A 128 -4.36 -30.16 0.07
N PHE A 129 -5.68 -30.25 -0.13
CA PHE A 129 -6.40 -31.52 -0.34
C PHE A 129 -6.33 -32.54 0.82
N SER A 130 -6.05 -32.14 2.05
CA SER A 130 -5.72 -33.10 3.13
C SER A 130 -6.88 -33.41 4.11
N LYS A 131 -6.93 -32.77 5.29
CA LYS A 131 -7.72 -33.21 6.46
C LYS A 131 -9.23 -32.89 6.42
N ASP A 132 -9.71 -32.43 5.27
CA ASP A 132 -11.12 -32.23 4.90
C ASP A 132 -11.12 -31.80 3.41
N PRO A 133 -10.94 -32.76 2.49
CA PRO A 133 -10.68 -32.43 1.09
C PRO A 133 -11.91 -31.79 0.48
N PHE A 134 -11.71 -30.58 -0.07
CA PHE A 134 -12.69 -29.86 -0.84
C PHE A 134 -12.04 -29.56 -2.19
N PHE A 135 -12.67 -30.04 -3.26
CA PHE A 135 -12.25 -29.78 -4.62
C PHE A 135 -13.47 -29.71 -5.52
N VAL A 136 -13.59 -28.61 -6.25
CA VAL A 136 -14.72 -28.33 -7.13
C VAL A 136 -14.15 -27.85 -8.46
N VAL A 137 -14.58 -28.48 -9.53
CA VAL A 137 -14.43 -28.01 -10.91
C VAL A 137 -15.72 -28.38 -11.63
N GLU A 138 -16.61 -27.40 -11.81
CA GLU A 138 -17.85 -27.63 -12.55
C GLU A 138 -17.62 -27.83 -14.05
N ASP A 139 -18.54 -28.56 -14.68
CA ASP A 139 -18.41 -29.18 -16.00
C ASP A 139 -19.02 -28.38 -17.16
N GLY A 140 -19.53 -27.17 -16.91
CA GLY A 140 -20.22 -26.36 -17.91
C GLY A 140 -21.67 -26.77 -18.17
N SER A 141 -22.23 -27.70 -17.39
CA SER A 141 -23.63 -28.11 -17.55
C SER A 141 -24.60 -26.93 -17.40
N SER A 142 -25.73 -26.99 -18.11
CA SER A 142 -26.75 -25.93 -18.10
C SER A 142 -27.35 -25.74 -16.71
N VAL A 143 -27.67 -24.50 -16.37
CA VAL A 143 -28.26 -24.13 -15.08
C VAL A 143 -29.65 -23.53 -15.32
N PRO A 144 -30.67 -23.92 -14.54
CA PRO A 144 -31.96 -23.22 -14.55
C PRO A 144 -31.82 -21.79 -14.04
N ASP A 145 -32.60 -20.88 -14.61
CA ASP A 145 -32.70 -19.50 -14.13
C ASP A 145 -33.06 -19.45 -12.63
N GLU A 146 -32.36 -18.61 -11.85
CA GLU A 146 -32.66 -18.37 -10.44
C GLU A 146 -33.41 -17.05 -10.28
N VAL A 147 -34.41 -17.00 -9.39
CA VAL A 147 -35.09 -15.74 -9.04
C VAL A 147 -34.53 -15.22 -7.71
N TRP A 148 -34.07 -13.98 -7.71
CA TRP A 148 -33.54 -13.28 -6.56
C TRP A 148 -34.09 -11.84 -6.51
N GLN A 149 -34.71 -11.45 -5.40
CA GLN A 149 -35.32 -10.11 -5.23
C GLN A 149 -36.23 -9.71 -6.42
N ASP A 150 -37.10 -10.63 -6.83
CA ASP A 150 -38.02 -10.48 -7.98
C ASP A 150 -37.33 -10.29 -9.36
N LYS A 151 -36.01 -10.47 -9.43
CA LYS A 151 -35.22 -10.44 -10.66
C LYS A 151 -34.74 -11.84 -11.02
N THR A 152 -34.62 -12.12 -12.31
CA THR A 152 -34.13 -13.40 -12.82
C THR A 152 -32.64 -13.29 -13.12
N GLU A 153 -31.82 -14.09 -12.44
CA GLU A 153 -30.40 -14.27 -12.71
C GLU A 153 -30.21 -15.49 -13.63
N LYS A 154 -29.47 -15.29 -14.73
CA LYS A 154 -29.20 -16.34 -15.73
C LYS A 154 -27.73 -16.71 -15.75
N ILE A 155 -27.45 -17.94 -16.18
CA ILE A 155 -26.09 -18.48 -16.30
C ILE A 155 -25.98 -19.21 -17.66
N PRO A 156 -25.99 -18.47 -18.79
CA PRO A 156 -26.07 -19.06 -20.13
C PRO A 156 -24.85 -19.92 -20.51
N HIS A 157 -23.65 -19.64 -19.98
CA HIS A 157 -22.48 -20.51 -20.18
C HIS A 157 -22.38 -21.68 -19.19
N GLY A 158 -23.41 -21.90 -18.37
CA GLY A 158 -23.49 -23.04 -17.47
C GLY A 158 -22.54 -22.98 -16.27
N LYS A 159 -22.43 -24.12 -15.60
CA LYS A 159 -21.72 -24.28 -14.33
C LYS A 159 -20.21 -24.14 -14.47
N THR A 160 -19.63 -23.14 -13.80
CA THR A 160 -18.22 -22.74 -13.95
C THR A 160 -17.49 -22.60 -12.61
N SER A 161 -18.09 -22.96 -11.47
CA SER A 161 -17.41 -22.75 -10.19
C SER A 161 -16.20 -23.66 -9.99
N VAL A 162 -15.24 -23.13 -9.23
CA VAL A 162 -14.01 -23.80 -8.84
C VAL A 162 -13.74 -23.58 -7.36
N GLY A 163 -13.19 -24.59 -6.69
CA GLY A 163 -12.92 -24.48 -5.27
C GLY A 163 -11.92 -25.48 -4.75
N ILE A 164 -11.24 -25.11 -3.69
CA ILE A 164 -10.17 -25.90 -3.07
C ILE A 164 -10.07 -25.61 -1.56
N SER A 165 -9.63 -26.58 -0.76
CA SER A 165 -9.32 -26.37 0.65
C SER A 165 -7.83 -26.29 0.96
N PHE A 166 -7.54 -25.40 1.91
CA PHE A 166 -6.24 -25.22 2.56
C PHE A 166 -6.39 -25.57 4.04
N THR A 167 -5.37 -26.20 4.60
CA THR A 167 -5.37 -26.60 6.01
C THR A 167 -4.10 -26.10 6.68
N PHE A 168 -4.29 -25.47 7.84
CA PHE A 168 -3.26 -24.91 8.70
C PHE A 168 -3.30 -25.59 10.08
N ASP A 169 -2.31 -25.30 10.92
CA ASP A 169 -2.34 -25.69 12.34
C ASP A 169 -3.59 -25.13 13.04
N SER A 170 -4.19 -25.86 14.00
CA SER A 170 -5.42 -25.41 14.68
C SER A 170 -5.25 -24.10 15.44
N SER A 171 -4.02 -23.77 15.85
CA SER A 171 -3.73 -22.51 16.54
C SER A 171 -3.47 -21.34 15.58
N ALA A 172 -3.52 -21.56 14.26
CA ALA A 172 -3.21 -20.52 13.30
C ALA A 172 -4.29 -19.41 13.29
N GLN A 173 -3.85 -18.17 13.46
CA GLN A 173 -4.66 -16.98 13.24
C GLN A 173 -4.56 -16.60 11.75
N LEU A 174 -5.71 -16.39 11.12
CA LEU A 174 -5.83 -16.13 9.69
C LEU A 174 -6.11 -14.64 9.46
N SER A 175 -5.51 -14.05 8.42
CA SER A 175 -5.75 -12.66 8.01
C SER A 175 -5.73 -12.55 6.48
N GLY A 176 -6.25 -11.44 5.96
CA GLY A 176 -6.31 -11.16 4.53
C GLY A 176 -7.71 -11.35 3.93
N LEU A 177 -7.80 -11.83 2.69
CA LEU A 177 -9.05 -11.99 1.90
C LEU A 177 -9.93 -10.73 1.90
N SER A 178 -9.28 -9.57 1.82
CA SER A 178 -9.78 -8.30 2.33
C SER A 178 -10.95 -7.71 1.55
N ILE A 179 -11.76 -6.96 2.31
CA ILE A 179 -12.73 -5.92 1.92
C ILE A 179 -12.61 -4.79 2.96
N ASP A 180 -13.02 -3.58 2.60
CA ASP A 180 -13.33 -2.50 3.52
C ASP A 180 -14.37 -2.94 4.57
N ASN A 181 -14.18 -2.57 5.83
CA ASN A 181 -15.08 -2.89 6.96
C ASN A 181 -15.02 -4.33 7.49
N MET A 182 -13.81 -4.88 7.59
CA MET A 182 -13.55 -6.17 8.22
C MET A 182 -12.58 -6.09 9.39
N THR A 183 -12.70 -7.01 10.33
CA THR A 183 -11.63 -7.24 11.31
C THR A 183 -10.37 -7.77 10.63
N LEU A 184 -9.21 -7.35 11.13
CA LEU A 184 -7.91 -7.80 10.64
C LEU A 184 -7.73 -9.33 10.69
N ASP A 185 -8.33 -9.97 11.70
CA ASP A 185 -8.34 -11.41 11.86
C ASP A 185 -9.63 -12.02 11.36
N ILE A 186 -9.50 -13.15 10.66
CA ILE A 186 -10.60 -13.95 10.14
C ILE A 186 -11.03 -14.95 11.22
N GLU A 187 -12.26 -14.79 11.67
CA GLU A 187 -12.92 -15.70 12.60
C GLU A 187 -13.41 -16.97 11.89
N ASP A 188 -13.76 -17.99 12.69
CA ASP A 188 -14.44 -19.17 12.16
C ASP A 188 -15.80 -18.76 11.59
N THR A 189 -16.07 -19.20 10.37
CA THR A 189 -17.26 -18.82 9.64
C THR A 189 -17.86 -20.03 8.95
N LYS A 190 -19.18 -20.07 8.93
CA LYS A 190 -19.90 -20.99 8.06
C LYS A 190 -19.57 -20.57 6.63
N GLU A 191 -20.18 -19.51 6.12
CA GLU A 191 -19.88 -18.98 4.79
C GLU A 191 -19.72 -17.46 4.84
N THR A 192 -18.79 -16.92 4.07
CA THR A 192 -18.64 -15.48 3.88
C THR A 192 -18.35 -15.18 2.42
N ARG A 193 -19.10 -14.23 1.85
CA ARG A 193 -19.01 -13.82 0.43
C ARG A 193 -18.04 -12.64 0.26
N ARG A 194 -17.29 -12.68 -0.83
CA ARG A 194 -16.40 -11.64 -1.32
C ARG A 194 -16.76 -11.29 -2.75
N PHE A 195 -17.32 -10.09 -2.92
CA PHE A 195 -17.79 -9.59 -4.20
C PHE A 195 -17.86 -8.06 -4.13
N ALA A 196 -17.12 -7.38 -5.01
CA ALA A 196 -17.14 -5.92 -5.10
C ALA A 196 -18.56 -5.43 -5.45
N ARG A 197 -19.16 -4.53 -4.66
CA ARG A 197 -20.52 -3.98 -4.85
C ARG A 197 -20.81 -2.83 -3.89
N ASP A 198 -21.74 -1.99 -4.32
CA ASP A 198 -22.25 -0.84 -3.58
C ASP A 198 -23.66 -1.15 -3.03
N ALA A 199 -23.73 -2.05 -2.05
CA ALA A 199 -25.00 -2.59 -1.56
C ALA A 199 -25.23 -2.26 -0.07
N ASN A 200 -26.37 -1.61 0.21
CA ASN A 200 -26.78 -1.07 1.52
C ASN A 200 -26.73 -2.03 2.73
N LEU A 201 -26.70 -3.35 2.51
CA LEU A 201 -26.71 -4.34 3.59
C LEU A 201 -25.31 -4.68 4.11
N ILE A 202 -24.30 -4.70 3.22
CA ILE A 202 -22.88 -4.94 3.55
C ILE A 202 -22.08 -4.22 2.47
N LEU A 203 -21.53 -3.05 2.81
CA LEU A 203 -20.65 -2.29 1.92
C LEU A 203 -19.40 -3.12 1.64
N GLN A 204 -19.18 -3.45 0.37
CA GLN A 204 -18.08 -4.31 -0.06
C GLN A 204 -17.47 -3.79 -1.34
N TYR A 205 -16.64 -2.76 -1.31
CA TYR A 205 -16.20 -2.12 -2.57
C TYR A 205 -15.13 -2.90 -3.32
N SER A 206 -14.38 -3.75 -2.63
CA SER A 206 -13.14 -4.33 -3.14
C SER A 206 -12.94 -5.76 -2.70
N PHE A 207 -12.07 -6.49 -3.40
CA PHE A 207 -11.70 -7.85 -3.03
C PHE A 207 -10.24 -8.13 -3.40
N VAL A 208 -9.43 -8.58 -2.44
CA VAL A 208 -8.10 -9.14 -2.72
C VAL A 208 -7.98 -10.55 -2.16
N PRO A 209 -7.89 -11.58 -3.02
CA PRO A 209 -7.82 -12.99 -2.62
C PRO A 209 -6.43 -13.42 -2.14
N PHE A 210 -5.86 -12.69 -1.16
CA PHE A 210 -4.58 -13.02 -0.52
C PHE A 210 -4.81 -13.36 0.95
N LEU A 211 -4.59 -14.62 1.32
CA LEU A 211 -4.78 -15.19 2.65
C LEU A 211 -3.42 -15.54 3.25
N PHE A 212 -3.22 -15.31 4.54
CA PHE A 212 -2.07 -15.87 5.23
C PHE A 212 -2.40 -16.31 6.65
N ALA A 213 -1.58 -17.22 7.16
CA ALA A 213 -1.76 -17.82 8.47
C ALA A 213 -0.52 -17.60 9.33
N ARG A 214 -0.71 -17.12 10.56
CA ARG A 214 0.35 -16.92 11.55
C ARG A 214 0.08 -17.75 12.79
N GLY A 215 1.11 -18.09 13.54
CA GLY A 215 0.97 -18.85 14.77
C GLY A 215 2.25 -18.79 15.60
N HIS A 216 2.13 -18.84 16.92
CA HIS A 216 3.28 -18.82 17.84
C HIS A 216 4.28 -19.97 17.60
N LYS A 217 3.82 -21.09 17.02
CA LYS A 217 4.65 -22.24 16.63
C LYS A 217 5.26 -22.14 15.24
N LEU A 218 4.83 -21.19 14.42
CA LEU A 218 5.27 -21.06 13.04
C LEU A 218 6.50 -20.14 12.99
N GLU A 219 7.59 -20.63 12.41
CA GLU A 219 8.79 -19.83 12.17
C GLU A 219 8.62 -18.93 10.93
N TYR A 220 7.93 -19.43 9.91
CA TYR A 220 7.57 -18.72 8.69
C TYR A 220 6.05 -18.62 8.54
N VAL A 221 5.61 -17.66 7.75
CA VAL A 221 4.19 -17.37 7.47
C VAL A 221 3.82 -18.03 6.14
N PRO A 222 2.95 -19.05 6.13
CA PRO A 222 2.32 -19.53 4.90
C PRO A 222 1.26 -18.53 4.43
N ALA A 223 1.30 -18.21 3.14
CA ALA A 223 0.29 -17.40 2.46
C ALA A 223 -0.14 -18.02 1.14
N VAL A 224 -1.36 -17.74 0.72
CA VAL A 224 -1.99 -18.18 -0.51
C VAL A 224 -2.54 -16.96 -1.24
N PHE A 225 -2.02 -16.68 -2.42
CA PHE A 225 -2.66 -15.76 -3.37
C PHE A 225 -3.51 -16.58 -4.33
N TRP A 226 -4.83 -16.56 -4.11
CA TRP A 226 -5.83 -17.24 -4.94
C TRP A 226 -6.15 -16.37 -6.15
N MET A 227 -5.62 -16.70 -7.32
CA MET A 227 -5.71 -15.87 -8.51
C MET A 227 -7.06 -16.05 -9.18
N ASN A 228 -8.10 -15.42 -8.63
CA ASN A 228 -9.46 -15.50 -9.16
C ASN A 228 -10.26 -14.22 -8.84
N PRO A 229 -10.78 -13.50 -9.84
CA PRO A 229 -11.51 -12.25 -9.65
C PRO A 229 -13.04 -12.42 -9.59
N SER A 230 -13.53 -13.66 -9.61
CA SER A 230 -14.94 -13.99 -9.56
C SER A 230 -15.52 -13.88 -8.13
N ASP A 231 -16.86 -13.84 -8.02
CA ASP A 231 -17.58 -13.91 -6.76
C ASP A 231 -17.13 -15.13 -5.94
N THR A 232 -16.57 -14.87 -4.77
CA THR A 232 -15.85 -15.88 -3.99
C THR A 232 -16.46 -16.04 -2.62
N PHE A 233 -16.81 -17.27 -2.27
CA PHE A 233 -17.11 -17.65 -0.89
C PHE A 233 -15.90 -18.27 -0.24
N TYR A 234 -15.80 -18.04 1.07
CA TYR A 234 -14.93 -18.83 1.90
C TYR A 234 -15.62 -19.33 3.16
N SER A 235 -15.10 -20.45 3.68
CA SER A 235 -15.48 -21.03 4.96
C SER A 235 -14.22 -21.22 5.79
N VAL A 236 -14.31 -20.99 7.10
CA VAL A 236 -13.21 -21.25 8.05
C VAL A 236 -13.74 -22.10 9.18
N GLN A 237 -13.10 -23.26 9.40
CA GLN A 237 -13.45 -24.16 10.49
C GLN A 237 -12.22 -24.61 11.26
N THR A 238 -12.22 -24.34 12.55
CA THR A 238 -11.24 -24.92 13.47
C THR A 238 -11.72 -26.27 13.95
N LYS A 239 -10.89 -27.30 13.75
CA LYS A 239 -11.03 -28.64 14.34
C LYS A 239 -9.93 -28.82 15.39
N SER A 240 -9.96 -29.94 16.11
CA SER A 240 -9.06 -30.19 17.25
C SER A 240 -7.57 -30.01 16.93
N ILE A 241 -7.12 -30.43 15.74
CA ILE A 241 -5.68 -30.44 15.37
C ILE A 241 -5.37 -29.64 14.10
N TYR A 242 -6.36 -29.05 13.45
CA TYR A 242 -6.17 -28.25 12.25
C TYR A 242 -7.25 -27.17 12.09
N ARG A 243 -6.93 -26.14 11.32
CA ARG A 243 -7.87 -25.12 10.87
C ARG A 243 -8.00 -25.20 9.36
N ASN A 244 -9.20 -25.41 8.85
CA ASN A 244 -9.49 -25.59 7.44
C ASN A 244 -10.12 -24.34 6.84
N VAL A 245 -9.66 -23.96 5.65
CA VAL A 245 -10.22 -22.88 4.85
C VAL A 245 -10.66 -23.45 3.51
N ARG A 246 -11.92 -23.27 3.15
CA ARG A 246 -12.42 -23.57 1.79
C ARG A 246 -12.55 -22.26 1.03
N LEU A 247 -12.00 -22.19 -0.17
CA LEU A 247 -12.24 -21.10 -1.12
C LEU A 247 -13.04 -21.64 -2.31
N LEU A 248 -14.09 -20.94 -2.71
CA LEU A 248 -14.99 -21.30 -3.79
C LEU A 248 -15.36 -20.06 -4.61
N SER A 249 -14.92 -20.01 -5.85
CA SER A 249 -15.23 -18.93 -6.80
C SER A 249 -16.26 -19.39 -7.83
N GLU A 250 -17.13 -18.48 -8.28
CA GLU A 250 -18.20 -18.80 -9.23
C GLU A 250 -17.71 -19.14 -10.64
N GLY A 251 -16.55 -18.60 -11.03
CA GLY A 251 -15.88 -18.81 -12.32
C GLY A 251 -14.36 -18.95 -12.21
N GLY A 252 -13.67 -18.90 -13.35
CA GLY A 252 -12.21 -18.86 -13.45
C GLY A 252 -11.54 -20.23 -13.31
N TYR A 253 -10.30 -20.24 -12.83
CA TYR A 253 -9.47 -21.44 -12.67
C TYR A 253 -9.10 -21.66 -11.20
N ILE A 254 -8.70 -22.89 -10.87
CA ILE A 254 -7.90 -23.16 -9.67
C ILE A 254 -6.46 -22.77 -10.02
N ASP A 255 -6.09 -21.53 -9.74
CA ASP A 255 -4.75 -20.99 -9.92
C ASP A 255 -4.35 -20.22 -8.66
N PHE A 256 -3.25 -20.61 -8.03
CA PHE A 256 -2.79 -19.93 -6.83
C PHE A 256 -1.30 -20.08 -6.62
N VAL A 257 -0.73 -19.10 -5.91
CA VAL A 257 0.66 -19.12 -5.47
C VAL A 257 0.72 -19.28 -3.96
N VAL A 258 1.54 -20.22 -3.50
CA VAL A 258 1.83 -20.42 -2.08
C VAL A 258 3.20 -19.83 -1.74
N PHE A 259 3.23 -18.98 -0.72
CA PHE A 259 4.44 -18.39 -0.15
C PHE A 259 4.66 -18.95 1.25
N ILE A 260 5.91 -19.18 1.64
CA ILE A 260 6.26 -19.57 3.01
C ILE A 260 7.54 -18.82 3.39
N ALA A 261 7.38 -17.65 4.00
CA ALA A 261 8.48 -16.73 4.28
C ALA A 261 8.22 -15.93 5.56
N ASN A 262 9.22 -15.19 6.06
CA ASN A 262 8.93 -14.15 7.05
C ASN A 262 8.12 -13.03 6.37
N PHE A 263 7.41 -12.19 7.13
CA PHE A 263 6.55 -11.16 6.55
C PHE A 263 7.27 -10.23 5.56
N THR A 264 8.49 -9.78 5.88
CA THR A 264 9.24 -8.89 4.97
C THR A 264 9.47 -9.53 3.60
N GLU A 265 9.90 -10.78 3.58
CA GLU A 265 10.17 -11.51 2.34
C GLU A 265 8.88 -11.92 1.62
N LEU A 266 7.84 -12.29 2.38
CA LEU A 266 6.51 -12.60 1.84
C LEU A 266 5.95 -11.46 0.99
N PHE A 267 6.02 -10.23 1.49
CA PHE A 267 5.50 -9.05 0.79
C PHE A 267 6.37 -8.64 -0.40
N LYS A 268 7.69 -8.83 -0.32
CA LYS A 268 8.56 -8.70 -1.50
C LYS A 268 8.12 -9.64 -2.60
N GLN A 269 7.93 -10.93 -2.29
CA GLN A 269 7.50 -11.95 -3.24
C GLN A 269 6.11 -11.64 -3.82
N TYR A 270 5.13 -11.30 -2.98
CA TYR A 270 3.78 -10.96 -3.43
C TYR A 270 3.74 -9.70 -4.33
N THR A 271 4.48 -8.65 -3.95
CA THR A 271 4.54 -7.42 -4.76
C THR A 271 5.43 -7.54 -5.99
N ASP A 272 6.37 -8.49 -6.03
CA ASP A 272 7.10 -8.85 -7.26
C ASP A 272 6.18 -9.46 -8.32
N LEU A 273 5.12 -10.18 -7.89
CA LEU A 273 4.10 -10.72 -8.77
C LEU A 273 3.06 -9.68 -9.18
N THR A 274 2.59 -8.87 -8.23
CA THR A 274 1.42 -7.99 -8.45
C THR A 274 1.77 -6.54 -8.78
N GLY A 275 3.00 -6.13 -8.48
CA GLY A 275 3.52 -4.77 -8.65
C GLY A 275 3.59 -3.98 -7.34
N ARG A 276 4.27 -2.83 -7.41
CA ARG A 276 4.45 -1.89 -6.31
C ARG A 276 3.84 -0.53 -6.67
N PRO A 277 3.43 0.29 -5.67
CA PRO A 277 2.97 1.64 -5.95
C PRO A 277 4.08 2.52 -6.51
N ASN A 278 3.69 3.65 -7.08
CA ASN A 278 4.61 4.74 -7.39
C ASN A 278 4.73 5.66 -6.17
N LEU A 279 5.88 6.31 -5.98
CA LEU A 279 5.98 7.40 -5.02
C LEU A 279 4.91 8.47 -5.33
N PRO A 280 4.22 9.01 -4.31
CA PRO A 280 3.21 10.04 -4.54
C PRO A 280 3.82 11.39 -4.93
N PRO A 281 3.01 12.28 -5.53
CA PRO A 281 3.33 13.69 -5.54
C PRO A 281 3.25 14.28 -4.13
N GLY A 282 4.12 15.24 -3.79
CA GLY A 282 4.30 15.75 -2.43
C GLY A 282 3.04 16.31 -1.79
N TRP A 283 2.22 17.03 -2.57
CA TRP A 283 0.95 17.59 -2.11
C TRP A 283 -0.02 16.51 -1.59
N ALA A 284 0.06 15.27 -2.10
CA ALA A 284 -0.82 14.18 -1.65
C ALA A 284 -0.48 13.69 -0.22
N LEU A 285 0.65 14.12 0.35
CA LEU A 285 0.96 13.89 1.76
C LEU A 285 0.31 14.93 2.67
N GLY A 286 -0.27 16.02 2.17
CA GLY A 286 -0.87 17.05 3.02
C GLY A 286 -2.25 16.65 3.58
N TYR A 287 -2.98 17.65 4.07
CA TYR A 287 -4.39 17.51 4.43
C TYR A 287 -5.28 17.72 3.20
N HIS A 288 -6.31 16.87 3.07
CA HIS A 288 -7.26 16.89 1.96
C HIS A 288 -8.64 17.30 2.46
N GLN A 289 -9.19 18.39 1.90
CA GLN A 289 -10.54 18.88 2.17
C GLN A 289 -11.53 18.40 1.11
N SER A 290 -12.59 17.71 1.52
CA SER A 290 -13.65 17.23 0.65
C SER A 290 -15.02 17.34 1.32
N LYS A 291 -16.06 17.35 0.50
CA LYS A 291 -17.48 17.18 0.88
C LYS A 291 -18.22 16.75 -0.37
N TRP A 292 -19.30 15.98 -0.22
CA TRP A 292 -20.39 15.91 -1.18
C TRP A 292 -21.42 16.96 -0.76
N GLY A 293 -21.61 18.06 -1.47
CA GLY A 293 -20.52 18.69 -2.19
C GLY A 293 -20.59 20.19 -2.14
N TYR A 294 -19.46 20.81 -2.47
CA TYR A 294 -19.36 22.25 -2.68
C TYR A 294 -20.06 22.59 -3.99
N LYS A 295 -21.15 23.34 -3.91
CA LYS A 295 -22.18 23.44 -4.95
C LYS A 295 -21.76 24.28 -6.14
N ASN A 296 -20.78 25.17 -5.98
CA ASN A 296 -20.32 26.05 -7.04
C ASN A 296 -18.90 26.55 -6.80
N GLN A 297 -18.33 27.20 -7.81
CA GLN A 297 -16.98 27.77 -7.75
C GLN A 297 -16.80 28.81 -6.62
N THR A 298 -17.81 29.63 -6.33
CA THR A 298 -17.72 30.65 -5.27
C THR A 298 -17.55 30.00 -3.91
N GLU A 299 -18.35 28.99 -3.60
CA GLU A 299 -18.25 28.25 -2.33
C GLU A 299 -16.87 27.59 -2.17
N VAL A 300 -16.34 26.96 -3.23
CA VAL A 300 -14.97 26.42 -3.22
C VAL A 300 -13.96 27.52 -2.88
N GLU A 301 -14.03 28.67 -3.56
CA GLU A 301 -13.12 29.79 -3.33
C GLU A 301 -13.23 30.38 -1.90
N GLU A 302 -14.44 30.41 -1.33
CA GLU A 302 -14.68 30.83 0.06
C GLU A 302 -14.04 29.87 1.07
N VAL A 303 -14.21 28.55 0.89
CA VAL A 303 -13.56 27.54 1.74
C VAL A 303 -12.05 27.69 1.67
N MET A 304 -11.47 27.82 0.47
CA MET A 304 -10.03 28.07 0.28
C MET A 304 -9.55 29.33 1.02
N GLN A 305 -10.34 30.40 0.97
CA GLN A 305 -10.04 31.65 1.65
C GLN A 305 -10.10 31.49 3.18
N ASN A 306 -11.08 30.76 3.70
CA ASN A 306 -11.24 30.52 5.14
C ASN A 306 -10.09 29.69 5.73
N PHE A 307 -9.58 28.68 5.00
CA PHE A 307 -8.33 28.00 5.38
C PHE A 307 -7.15 28.96 5.48
N THR A 308 -7.05 29.88 4.53
CA THR A 308 -5.96 30.88 4.48
C THR A 308 -6.05 31.86 5.65
N ILE A 309 -7.24 32.43 5.91
CA ILE A 309 -7.47 33.38 7.02
C ILE A 309 -7.24 32.72 8.38
N SER A 310 -7.67 31.47 8.54
CA SER A 310 -7.50 30.71 9.78
C SER A 310 -6.09 30.10 9.94
N ASN A 311 -5.22 30.28 8.94
CA ASN A 311 -3.86 29.77 8.93
C ASN A 311 -3.83 28.24 9.19
N ILE A 312 -4.71 27.51 8.51
CA ILE A 312 -4.76 26.04 8.52
C ILE A 312 -4.27 25.54 7.15
N PRO A 313 -3.21 24.72 7.08
CA PRO A 313 -2.67 24.25 5.81
C PRO A 313 -3.54 23.12 5.22
N TYR A 314 -3.66 23.11 3.89
CA TYR A 314 -4.26 22.02 3.10
C TYR A 314 -3.55 21.93 1.75
N ASP A 315 -3.58 20.76 1.12
CA ASP A 315 -2.92 20.50 -0.16
C ASP A 315 -3.84 19.83 -1.19
N GLY A 316 -4.78 19.01 -0.74
CA GLY A 316 -5.78 18.39 -1.61
C GLY A 316 -7.15 19.07 -1.45
N PHE A 317 -7.82 19.34 -2.56
CA PHE A 317 -9.21 19.78 -2.56
C PHE A 317 -10.02 18.95 -3.55
N TRP A 318 -11.24 18.59 -3.20
CA TRP A 318 -12.02 17.61 -3.93
C TRP A 318 -13.33 18.22 -4.43
N LEU A 319 -13.66 17.91 -5.68
CA LEU A 319 -14.95 18.20 -6.27
C LEU A 319 -15.69 16.87 -6.49
N ASP A 320 -16.73 16.66 -5.70
CA ASP A 320 -17.70 15.58 -5.86
C ASP A 320 -18.63 15.85 -7.07
N ILE A 321 -19.70 15.07 -7.24
CA ILE A 321 -20.58 15.06 -8.41
C ILE A 321 -21.26 16.41 -8.71
N ASP A 322 -21.30 17.34 -7.75
CA ASP A 322 -21.92 18.67 -7.91
C ASP A 322 -21.22 19.56 -8.95
N HIS A 323 -19.95 19.31 -9.27
CA HIS A 323 -19.23 20.08 -10.31
C HIS A 323 -19.56 19.65 -11.74
N LEU A 324 -20.17 18.48 -11.91
CA LEU A 324 -20.52 17.90 -13.19
C LEU A 324 -21.80 18.54 -13.74
N ASP A 325 -21.94 18.58 -15.06
CA ASP A 325 -23.17 19.03 -15.71
C ASP A 325 -24.26 17.96 -15.54
N HIS A 326 -25.26 18.23 -14.69
CA HIS A 326 -26.30 17.28 -14.31
C HIS A 326 -25.75 15.89 -13.90
N GLN A 327 -24.69 15.89 -13.08
CA GLN A 327 -24.01 14.66 -12.62
C GLN A 327 -23.42 13.79 -13.74
N THR A 328 -23.25 14.33 -14.95
CA THR A 328 -22.72 13.58 -16.10
C THR A 328 -21.20 13.48 -16.04
N PRO A 329 -20.59 12.27 -16.00
CA PRO A 329 -19.13 12.14 -15.94
C PRO A 329 -18.39 12.83 -17.08
N LEU A 330 -17.11 13.16 -16.88
CA LEU A 330 -16.24 13.87 -17.85
C LEU A 330 -16.73 15.27 -18.29
N THR A 331 -17.74 15.84 -17.63
CA THR A 331 -18.24 17.20 -17.90
C THR A 331 -17.86 18.18 -16.78
N MET A 332 -18.14 19.46 -16.98
CA MET A 332 -18.02 20.52 -15.97
C MET A 332 -19.21 21.46 -16.16
N SER A 333 -20.00 21.71 -15.12
CA SER A 333 -21.16 22.59 -15.22
C SER A 333 -20.73 24.04 -15.45
N SER A 334 -21.10 24.64 -16.58
CA SER A 334 -20.84 26.07 -16.83
C SER A 334 -21.78 27.00 -16.06
N GLU A 335 -22.87 26.48 -15.47
CA GLU A 335 -23.78 27.24 -14.62
C GLU A 335 -23.16 27.46 -13.23
N TRP A 336 -22.62 26.40 -12.63
CA TRP A 336 -22.07 26.43 -11.27
C TRP A 336 -20.55 26.66 -11.21
N PHE A 337 -19.85 26.36 -12.30
CA PHE A 337 -18.39 26.53 -12.46
C PHE A 337 -18.07 27.31 -13.74
N ASP A 338 -18.66 28.50 -13.85
CA ASP A 338 -18.60 29.42 -15.00
C ASP A 338 -17.16 29.81 -15.44
N ASN A 339 -16.18 29.72 -14.54
CA ASN A 339 -14.78 29.99 -14.83
C ASN A 339 -13.83 28.97 -14.17
N SER A 340 -14.08 27.69 -14.41
CA SER A 340 -13.26 26.56 -13.96
C SER A 340 -11.76 26.74 -14.23
N SER A 341 -11.39 27.35 -15.37
CA SER A 341 -9.98 27.65 -15.70
C SER A 341 -9.31 28.59 -14.69
N LYS A 342 -10.03 29.60 -14.18
CA LYS A 342 -9.53 30.47 -13.10
C LYS A 342 -9.32 29.69 -11.81
N LEU A 343 -10.25 28.81 -11.45
CA LEU A 343 -10.12 27.94 -10.28
C LEU A 343 -8.91 27.01 -10.43
N PHE A 344 -8.76 26.35 -11.58
CA PHE A 344 -7.62 25.48 -11.88
C PHE A 344 -6.29 26.22 -11.76
N ASN A 345 -6.21 27.45 -12.27
CA ASN A 345 -5.01 28.28 -12.13
C ASN A 345 -4.72 28.67 -10.67
N LYS A 346 -5.73 28.87 -9.82
CA LYS A 346 -5.51 29.12 -8.37
C LYS A 346 -4.84 27.93 -7.69
N PHE A 347 -5.31 26.71 -7.96
CA PHE A 347 -4.67 25.48 -7.45
C PHE A 347 -3.24 25.30 -8.00
N LYS A 348 -3.03 25.56 -9.30
CA LYS A 348 -1.70 25.53 -9.90
C LYS A 348 -0.73 26.51 -9.22
N ASN A 349 -1.15 27.76 -9.02
CA ASN A 349 -0.32 28.81 -8.44
C ASN A 349 0.00 28.58 -6.96
N THR A 350 -0.89 27.88 -6.24
CA THR A 350 -0.67 27.49 -4.83
C THR A 350 0.01 26.12 -4.70
N LYS A 351 0.34 25.46 -5.82
CA LYS A 351 0.94 24.11 -5.87
C LYS A 351 0.16 23.06 -5.09
N ARG A 352 -1.18 23.20 -5.11
CA ARG A 352 -2.14 22.29 -4.50
C ARG A 352 -2.77 21.38 -5.56
N GLY A 353 -3.20 20.20 -5.15
CA GLY A 353 -3.96 19.28 -5.99
C GLY A 353 -5.45 19.56 -5.95
N LEU A 354 -6.08 19.65 -7.12
CA LEU A 354 -7.54 19.62 -7.24
C LEU A 354 -7.95 18.28 -7.86
N ILE A 355 -8.79 17.54 -7.16
CA ILE A 355 -9.24 16.20 -7.53
C ILE A 355 -10.71 16.30 -7.96
N ARG A 356 -11.05 15.74 -9.11
CA ARG A 356 -12.41 15.69 -9.64
C ARG A 356 -12.91 14.25 -9.65
N ILE A 357 -14.14 14.04 -9.17
CA ILE A 357 -14.82 12.76 -9.33
C ILE A 357 -15.04 12.44 -10.82
N THR A 358 -14.87 11.18 -11.21
CA THR A 358 -14.97 10.69 -12.58
C THR A 358 -15.34 9.22 -12.57
N ASP A 359 -16.63 8.98 -12.74
CA ASP A 359 -17.24 7.66 -12.57
C ASP A 359 -17.44 6.94 -13.92
N PRO A 360 -17.64 5.61 -13.90
CA PRO A 360 -17.69 4.81 -15.13
C PRO A 360 -19.01 4.90 -15.90
N HIS A 361 -20.09 5.43 -15.32
CA HIS A 361 -21.42 5.40 -15.90
C HIS A 361 -21.63 6.52 -16.94
N MET A 362 -21.72 6.16 -18.22
CA MET A 362 -21.97 7.10 -19.30
C MET A 362 -23.47 7.36 -19.43
N LYS A 363 -23.90 8.62 -19.23
CA LYS A 363 -25.31 9.01 -19.43
C LYS A 363 -25.79 8.62 -20.84
N VAL A 364 -26.93 7.95 -20.93
CA VAL A 364 -27.54 7.59 -22.22
C VAL A 364 -28.22 8.82 -22.79
N ASP A 365 -27.47 9.56 -23.61
CA ASP A 365 -27.90 10.83 -24.19
C ASP A 365 -27.21 11.05 -25.54
N ALA A 366 -27.98 11.33 -26.58
CA ALA A 366 -27.48 11.53 -27.95
C ALA A 366 -26.66 12.83 -28.09
N ASP A 367 -26.74 13.76 -27.15
CA ASP A 367 -25.92 14.98 -27.14
C ASP A 367 -24.64 14.81 -26.30
N TYR A 368 -24.47 13.68 -25.60
CA TYR A 368 -23.30 13.40 -24.78
C TYR A 368 -22.22 12.62 -25.58
N ALA A 369 -21.22 13.36 -26.07
CA ALA A 369 -20.21 12.82 -26.98
C ALA A 369 -19.47 11.55 -26.48
N PRO A 370 -19.00 11.44 -25.21
CA PRO A 370 -18.38 10.21 -24.72
C PRO A 370 -19.28 8.96 -24.82
N TYR A 371 -20.60 9.10 -24.59
CA TYR A 371 -21.53 7.98 -24.79
C TYR A 371 -21.62 7.59 -26.26
N ASN A 372 -21.85 8.55 -27.15
CA ASN A 372 -21.94 8.29 -28.60
C ASN A 372 -20.68 7.63 -29.16
N GLU A 373 -19.50 8.08 -28.73
CA GLU A 373 -18.23 7.46 -29.13
C GLU A 373 -18.16 5.99 -28.69
N CYS A 374 -18.67 5.67 -27.48
CA CYS A 374 -18.73 4.28 -27.01
C CYS A 374 -19.69 3.44 -27.84
N VAL A 375 -20.85 3.98 -28.21
CA VAL A 375 -21.84 3.32 -29.09
C VAL A 375 -21.21 3.05 -30.46
N GLU A 376 -20.65 4.07 -31.10
CA GLU A 376 -20.04 3.99 -32.43
C GLU A 376 -18.90 2.97 -32.51
N LYS A 377 -18.12 2.84 -31.44
CA LYS A 377 -16.96 1.93 -31.36
C LYS A 377 -17.29 0.58 -30.73
N GLY A 378 -18.52 0.38 -30.26
CA GLY A 378 -18.95 -0.83 -29.56
C GLY A 378 -18.16 -1.08 -28.28
N PHE A 379 -17.92 -0.05 -27.48
CA PHE A 379 -17.15 -0.10 -26.23
C PHE A 379 -17.98 -0.40 -24.99
N LEU A 380 -19.30 -0.39 -25.09
CA LEU A 380 -20.20 -0.63 -23.96
C LEU A 380 -20.36 -2.13 -23.68
N ILE A 381 -20.47 -2.47 -22.39
CA ILE A 381 -20.81 -3.81 -21.90
C ILE A 381 -22.17 -4.21 -22.51
N GLN A 382 -22.30 -5.48 -22.91
CA GLN A 382 -23.53 -5.99 -23.50
C GLN A 382 -24.34 -6.81 -22.50
N TYR A 383 -25.67 -6.76 -22.62
CA TYR A 383 -26.62 -7.55 -21.84
C TYR A 383 -27.88 -7.81 -22.69
N ASN A 384 -28.35 -9.06 -22.77
CA ASN A 384 -29.52 -9.46 -23.58
C ASN A 384 -29.49 -9.01 -25.06
N ASN A 385 -28.32 -9.10 -25.72
CA ASN A 385 -28.09 -8.68 -27.12
C ASN A 385 -28.20 -7.17 -27.38
N SER A 386 -28.11 -6.34 -26.35
CA SER A 386 -28.03 -4.89 -26.44
C SER A 386 -27.01 -4.32 -25.45
N GLU A 387 -26.72 -3.03 -25.52
CA GLU A 387 -25.93 -2.34 -24.51
C GLU A 387 -26.59 -2.48 -23.14
N PHE A 388 -25.81 -2.81 -22.11
CA PHE A 388 -26.28 -2.80 -20.73
C PHE A 388 -26.60 -1.36 -20.32
N GLN A 389 -27.81 -1.14 -19.82
CA GLN A 389 -28.26 0.13 -19.29
C GLN A 389 -28.95 -0.06 -17.94
N ASP A 390 -28.68 0.85 -17.00
CA ASP A 390 -29.28 0.90 -15.67
C ASP A 390 -29.16 2.33 -15.11
N TRP A 391 -29.79 2.59 -13.97
CA TRP A 391 -29.75 3.88 -13.29
C TRP A 391 -28.48 4.05 -12.46
N CYS A 392 -27.92 5.26 -12.54
CA CYS A 392 -26.90 5.80 -11.64
C CYS A 392 -27.09 7.34 -11.52
N TRP A 393 -26.08 8.08 -11.10
CA TRP A 393 -26.17 9.52 -10.82
C TRP A 393 -26.84 10.37 -11.91
N PRO A 394 -26.43 10.31 -13.20
CA PRO A 394 -27.05 11.11 -14.26
C PRO A 394 -28.37 10.52 -14.80
N GLY A 395 -28.94 9.52 -14.12
CA GLY A 395 -30.11 8.77 -14.57
C GLY A 395 -29.73 7.53 -15.36
N ASN A 396 -30.47 7.24 -16.43
CA ASN A 396 -30.21 6.09 -17.30
C ASN A 396 -28.81 6.18 -17.92
N SER A 397 -27.99 5.16 -17.68
CA SER A 397 -26.56 5.13 -17.99
C SER A 397 -26.14 3.81 -18.62
N ALA A 398 -25.01 3.81 -19.32
CA ALA A 398 -24.35 2.63 -19.87
C ALA A 398 -22.87 2.58 -19.40
N TRP A 399 -22.27 1.39 -19.35
CA TRP A 399 -20.92 1.21 -18.80
C TRP A 399 -19.92 0.77 -19.88
N PRO A 400 -18.78 1.47 -20.04
CA PRO A 400 -17.68 1.02 -20.89
C PRO A 400 -17.05 -0.28 -20.36
N ASP A 401 -16.66 -1.17 -21.27
CA ASP A 401 -15.95 -2.41 -20.94
C ASP A 401 -14.44 -2.16 -20.77
N PHE A 402 -14.05 -1.63 -19.61
CA PHE A 402 -12.64 -1.30 -19.33
C PHE A 402 -11.70 -2.51 -19.33
N LEU A 403 -12.18 -3.75 -19.36
CA LEU A 403 -11.31 -4.92 -19.47
C LEU A 403 -10.63 -5.02 -20.84
N ARG A 404 -11.21 -4.39 -21.86
CA ARG A 404 -10.56 -4.25 -23.16
C ARG A 404 -9.53 -3.13 -23.16
N SER A 405 -8.35 -3.40 -23.71
CA SER A 405 -7.28 -2.40 -23.79
C SER A 405 -7.65 -1.21 -24.67
N ASP A 406 -8.38 -1.40 -25.76
CA ASP A 406 -8.82 -0.32 -26.65
C ASP A 406 -9.82 0.64 -25.96
N VAL A 407 -10.68 0.12 -25.08
CA VAL A 407 -11.57 0.94 -24.24
C VAL A 407 -10.75 1.74 -23.20
N ARG A 408 -9.73 1.13 -22.58
CA ARG A 408 -8.82 1.87 -21.68
C ARG A 408 -8.04 2.95 -22.42
N ASP A 409 -7.67 2.71 -23.67
CA ASP A 409 -6.97 3.68 -24.51
C ASP A 409 -7.87 4.87 -24.85
N TRP A 410 -9.13 4.61 -25.20
CA TRP A 410 -10.15 5.63 -25.36
C TRP A 410 -10.39 6.43 -24.07
N TRP A 411 -10.54 5.75 -22.93
CA TRP A 411 -10.71 6.40 -21.64
C TRP A 411 -9.52 7.29 -21.29
N SER A 412 -8.31 6.79 -21.53
CA SER A 412 -7.07 7.53 -21.30
C SER A 412 -7.01 8.84 -22.10
N SER A 413 -7.60 8.87 -23.31
CA SER A 413 -7.66 10.06 -24.15
C SER A 413 -8.59 11.15 -23.62
N LYS A 414 -9.38 10.87 -22.57
CA LYS A 414 -10.28 11.83 -21.93
C LYS A 414 -9.61 12.63 -20.81
N PHE A 415 -8.38 12.31 -20.41
CA PHE A 415 -7.66 13.03 -19.34
C PHE A 415 -6.80 14.17 -19.87
N THR A 416 -7.37 15.01 -20.75
CA THR A 416 -6.73 16.19 -21.36
C THR A 416 -7.33 17.50 -20.84
N SER A 417 -6.70 18.63 -21.15
CA SER A 417 -7.23 19.96 -20.80
C SER A 417 -8.64 20.21 -21.35
N ASP A 418 -8.99 19.64 -22.51
CA ASP A 418 -10.30 19.83 -23.15
C ASP A 418 -11.45 19.20 -22.35
N PHE A 419 -11.15 18.16 -21.57
CA PHE A 419 -12.09 17.54 -20.61
C PHE A 419 -11.91 18.08 -19.18
N GLY A 420 -11.20 19.20 -19.03
CA GLY A 420 -10.94 19.84 -17.74
C GLY A 420 -9.88 19.13 -16.89
N TYR A 421 -8.93 18.43 -17.52
CA TYR A 421 -7.76 17.82 -16.87
C TYR A 421 -6.43 18.49 -17.28
N PRO A 422 -6.25 19.81 -17.07
CA PRO A 422 -4.92 20.42 -17.18
C PRO A 422 -3.98 19.87 -16.10
N GLU A 423 -2.70 20.19 -16.22
CA GLU A 423 -1.58 19.54 -15.52
C GLU A 423 -1.71 19.36 -13.99
N ASN A 424 -2.45 20.23 -13.31
CA ASN A 424 -2.64 20.25 -11.87
C ASN A 424 -3.96 19.64 -11.38
N ILE A 425 -4.73 19.01 -12.28
CA ILE A 425 -6.00 18.34 -11.97
C ILE A 425 -5.82 16.83 -12.02
N TYR A 426 -6.41 16.16 -11.04
CA TYR A 426 -6.31 14.71 -10.78
C TYR A 426 -7.70 14.09 -10.69
N ALA A 427 -7.78 12.76 -10.64
CA ALA A 427 -9.05 12.03 -10.74
C ALA A 427 -9.37 11.23 -9.48
N TRP A 428 -10.67 11.15 -9.20
CA TRP A 428 -11.28 10.25 -8.24
C TRP A 428 -12.23 9.33 -9.01
N ASN A 429 -11.89 8.05 -9.14
CA ASN A 429 -12.75 7.04 -9.72
C ASN A 429 -13.62 6.42 -8.63
N ASP A 430 -14.87 6.87 -8.55
CA ASP A 430 -15.87 6.30 -7.67
C ASP A 430 -16.83 5.40 -8.46
N MET A 431 -17.74 4.72 -7.76
CA MET A 431 -18.83 3.94 -8.34
C MET A 431 -18.35 2.83 -9.30
N ASN A 432 -17.11 2.37 -9.13
CA ASN A 432 -16.38 1.53 -10.08
C ASN A 432 -16.24 0.06 -9.69
N GLU A 433 -17.11 -0.42 -8.79
CA GLU A 433 -17.33 -1.85 -8.58
C GLU A 433 -17.73 -2.63 -9.85
N PRO A 434 -18.64 -2.17 -10.74
CA PRO A 434 -19.37 -0.89 -10.80
C PRO A 434 -20.71 -0.85 -10.06
N SER A 435 -21.07 0.33 -9.54
CA SER A 435 -22.34 0.59 -8.88
C SER A 435 -23.47 0.82 -9.89
N THR A 436 -24.62 0.19 -9.65
CA THR A 436 -25.88 0.34 -10.40
C THR A 436 -27.04 0.35 -9.40
N TRP A 437 -28.15 1.02 -9.69
CA TRP A 437 -29.18 1.23 -8.65
C TRP A 437 -30.37 0.29 -8.72
N THR A 438 -30.61 -0.35 -9.87
CA THR A 438 -31.74 -1.27 -9.96
C THR A 438 -31.30 -2.72 -9.99
N SER A 439 -30.17 -3.06 -10.61
CA SER A 439 -29.72 -4.46 -10.77
C SER A 439 -29.48 -5.19 -9.44
N ILE A 440 -29.44 -6.53 -9.50
CA ILE A 440 -29.21 -7.38 -8.32
C ILE A 440 -27.90 -6.95 -7.65
N ASP A 441 -27.90 -6.91 -6.31
CA ASP A 441 -26.73 -6.52 -5.51
C ASP A 441 -26.18 -5.12 -5.84
N ASN A 442 -26.96 -4.26 -6.50
CA ASN A 442 -26.54 -2.93 -6.95
C ASN A 442 -25.32 -2.97 -7.87
N THR A 443 -25.18 -4.00 -8.71
CA THR A 443 -24.08 -4.10 -9.66
C THR A 443 -24.48 -4.84 -10.96
N LEU A 444 -23.54 -4.98 -11.89
CA LEU A 444 -23.74 -5.62 -13.20
C LEU A 444 -24.39 -7.01 -13.06
N PRO A 445 -25.40 -7.34 -13.89
CA PRO A 445 -25.88 -8.70 -14.04
C PRO A 445 -24.73 -9.67 -14.32
N LYS A 446 -24.83 -10.88 -13.78
CA LYS A 446 -23.77 -11.90 -13.93
C LYS A 446 -23.54 -12.35 -15.37
N ASP A 447 -24.58 -12.32 -16.19
CA ASP A 447 -24.58 -12.71 -17.61
C ASP A 447 -24.38 -11.53 -18.57
N SER A 448 -24.08 -10.33 -18.06
CA SER A 448 -23.53 -9.25 -18.89
C SER A 448 -22.20 -9.69 -19.49
N LEU A 449 -21.91 -9.30 -20.73
CA LEU A 449 -20.77 -9.79 -21.50
C LEU A 449 -19.71 -8.71 -21.71
N HIS A 450 -18.47 -9.12 -21.50
CA HIS A 450 -17.24 -8.36 -21.66
C HIS A 450 -16.32 -9.01 -22.71
N LEU A 451 -15.19 -8.37 -22.99
CA LEU A 451 -14.11 -8.86 -23.84
C LEU A 451 -14.65 -9.34 -25.21
N ASN A 452 -15.27 -8.41 -25.93
CA ASN A 452 -15.93 -8.66 -27.23
C ASN A 452 -17.06 -9.68 -27.14
N ASN A 453 -17.88 -9.58 -26.09
CA ASN A 453 -19.08 -10.38 -25.87
C ASN A 453 -18.80 -11.88 -25.65
N THR A 454 -17.66 -12.22 -25.05
CA THR A 454 -17.23 -13.62 -24.90
C THR A 454 -17.20 -14.10 -23.44
N ILE A 455 -16.88 -13.21 -22.51
CA ILE A 455 -16.72 -13.54 -21.09
C ILE A 455 -17.84 -12.86 -20.31
N GLU A 456 -18.51 -13.61 -19.44
CA GLU A 456 -19.56 -13.08 -18.58
C GLU A 456 -18.98 -12.32 -17.38
N ASN A 457 -19.68 -11.29 -16.91
CA ASN A 457 -19.29 -10.47 -15.76
C ASN A 457 -18.97 -11.31 -14.51
N ARG A 458 -19.67 -12.43 -14.27
CA ARG A 458 -19.38 -13.31 -13.13
C ARG A 458 -17.97 -13.89 -13.10
N GLU A 459 -17.27 -13.95 -14.23
CA GLU A 459 -15.89 -14.48 -14.33
C GLU A 459 -14.81 -13.48 -13.90
N ILE A 460 -15.14 -12.18 -13.90
CA ILE A 460 -14.19 -11.05 -13.97
C ILE A 460 -14.58 -9.87 -13.09
N HIS A 461 -15.69 -9.96 -12.36
CA HIS A 461 -16.34 -8.82 -11.75
C HIS A 461 -15.40 -7.90 -10.95
N SER A 462 -14.58 -8.50 -10.07
CA SER A 462 -13.76 -7.73 -9.12
C SER A 462 -12.58 -6.99 -9.76
N ILE A 463 -12.30 -7.19 -11.05
CA ILE A 463 -11.21 -6.49 -11.77
C ILE A 463 -11.70 -5.33 -12.65
N TYR A 464 -13.00 -5.03 -12.65
CA TYR A 464 -13.56 -3.90 -13.39
C TYR A 464 -12.97 -2.55 -12.91
N GLY A 465 -13.01 -2.29 -11.60
CA GLY A 465 -12.48 -1.06 -10.99
C GLY A 465 -10.97 -0.88 -11.21
N LEU A 466 -10.19 -1.95 -11.09
CA LEU A 466 -8.76 -1.97 -11.45
C LEU A 466 -8.55 -1.51 -12.90
N SER A 467 -9.36 -2.03 -13.82
CA SER A 467 -9.19 -1.77 -15.25
C SER A 467 -9.53 -0.34 -15.64
N MET A 468 -10.61 0.22 -15.06
CA MET A 468 -10.92 1.65 -15.19
C MET A 468 -9.76 2.51 -14.68
N THR A 469 -9.28 2.20 -13.47
CA THR A 469 -8.22 2.94 -12.79
C THR A 469 -6.90 2.92 -13.58
N ALA A 470 -6.55 1.76 -14.15
CA ALA A 470 -5.39 1.64 -15.03
C ALA A 470 -5.51 2.52 -16.29
N GLY A 471 -6.72 2.63 -16.87
CA GLY A 471 -7.00 3.56 -17.96
C GLY A 471 -6.85 5.03 -17.55
N THR A 472 -7.38 5.41 -16.39
CA THR A 472 -7.24 6.76 -15.82
C THR A 472 -5.77 7.13 -15.60
N PHE A 473 -5.01 6.25 -14.95
CA PHE A 473 -3.58 6.41 -14.72
C PHE A 473 -2.83 6.55 -16.06
N LYS A 474 -3.14 5.70 -17.05
CA LYS A 474 -2.57 5.79 -18.40
C LYS A 474 -2.84 7.15 -19.05
N GLY A 475 -4.02 7.74 -18.85
CA GLY A 475 -4.36 9.07 -19.36
C GLY A 475 -3.42 10.15 -18.84
N PHE A 476 -3.18 10.16 -17.53
CA PHE A 476 -2.21 11.08 -16.94
C PHE A 476 -0.79 10.82 -17.41
N MET A 477 -0.36 9.56 -17.49
CA MET A 477 0.98 9.22 -17.99
C MET A 477 1.18 9.58 -19.47
N THR A 478 0.15 9.52 -20.29
CA THR A 478 0.25 9.88 -21.71
C THR A 478 0.41 11.39 -21.87
N ASN A 479 -0.37 12.17 -21.13
CA ASN A 479 -0.38 13.64 -21.26
C ASN A 479 0.73 14.32 -20.44
N ARG A 480 1.24 13.63 -19.41
CA ARG A 480 2.20 14.18 -18.42
C ARG A 480 3.24 13.09 -18.04
N PRO A 481 4.02 12.55 -19.00
CA PRO A 481 4.79 11.31 -18.80
C PRO A 481 5.84 11.35 -17.69
N ASN A 482 6.38 12.53 -17.38
CA ASN A 482 7.33 12.67 -16.27
C ASN A 482 6.66 13.13 -14.97
N LYS A 483 5.35 13.38 -14.89
CA LYS A 483 4.69 13.86 -13.67
C LYS A 483 3.98 12.72 -12.97
N ARG A 484 4.15 12.59 -11.65
CA ARG A 484 3.48 11.55 -10.87
C ARG A 484 1.98 11.80 -10.84
N PRO A 485 1.16 10.84 -11.27
CA PRO A 485 -0.28 10.97 -11.20
C PRO A 485 -0.77 10.74 -9.77
N PHE A 486 -1.97 11.22 -9.50
CA PHE A 486 -2.77 10.85 -8.34
C PHE A 486 -4.14 10.39 -8.86
N VAL A 487 -4.54 9.19 -8.47
CA VAL A 487 -5.86 8.62 -8.76
C VAL A 487 -6.36 8.01 -7.46
N LEU A 488 -7.56 8.35 -7.04
CA LEU A 488 -8.25 7.64 -5.96
C LEU A 488 -9.24 6.65 -6.57
N THR A 489 -9.31 5.42 -6.05
CA THR A 489 -10.29 4.39 -6.48
C THR A 489 -11.09 3.83 -5.31
N ARG A 490 -12.40 3.61 -5.51
CA ARG A 490 -13.22 2.91 -4.52
C ARG A 490 -13.00 1.42 -4.62
N SER A 491 -13.26 0.86 -5.80
CA SER A 491 -13.07 -0.56 -6.06
C SER A 491 -11.64 -0.87 -6.50
N TYR A 492 -11.06 -1.91 -5.90
CA TYR A 492 -9.71 -2.37 -6.23
C TYR A 492 -9.57 -3.90 -6.15
N PHE A 493 -8.53 -4.39 -6.84
CA PHE A 493 -8.09 -5.79 -6.84
C PHE A 493 -6.56 -5.83 -6.69
N ALA A 494 -5.97 -7.03 -6.59
CA ALA A 494 -4.53 -7.19 -6.66
C ALA A 494 -3.97 -6.55 -7.94
N GLY A 495 -2.99 -5.66 -7.81
CA GLY A 495 -2.41 -4.87 -8.91
C GLY A 495 -2.83 -3.41 -8.92
N SER A 496 -3.94 -3.03 -8.27
CA SER A 496 -4.42 -1.64 -8.22
C SER A 496 -3.45 -0.69 -7.53
N GLN A 497 -2.60 -1.18 -6.62
CA GLN A 497 -1.59 -0.37 -5.94
C GLN A 497 -0.62 0.32 -6.91
N LYS A 498 -0.43 -0.21 -8.12
CA LYS A 498 0.40 0.42 -9.17
C LYS A 498 -0.18 1.75 -9.65
N PHE A 499 -1.51 1.90 -9.59
CA PHE A 499 -2.25 2.90 -10.35
C PHE A 499 -3.03 3.88 -9.48
N ALA A 500 -3.35 3.53 -8.24
CA ALA A 500 -4.19 4.38 -7.41
C ALA A 500 -3.90 4.28 -5.91
N TRP A 501 -4.51 5.23 -5.23
CA TRP A 501 -4.76 5.28 -3.80
C TRP A 501 -6.19 4.79 -3.56
N HIS A 502 -6.52 4.43 -2.32
CA HIS A 502 -7.85 3.93 -1.97
C HIS A 502 -8.39 4.59 -0.69
N TRP A 503 -9.69 4.50 -0.45
CA TRP A 503 -10.31 4.85 0.82
C TRP A 503 -11.41 3.84 1.15
N SER A 504 -11.69 3.64 2.43
CA SER A 504 -12.63 2.61 2.92
C SER A 504 -14.12 2.83 2.57
N GLY A 505 -14.43 3.69 1.61
CA GLY A 505 -15.79 4.03 1.20
C GLY A 505 -16.59 4.78 2.26
N ASP A 506 -17.92 4.64 2.18
CA ASP A 506 -18.90 5.44 2.89
C ASP A 506 -19.06 4.99 4.35
N ASN A 507 -18.12 5.40 5.19
CA ASN A 507 -18.10 5.06 6.60
C ASN A 507 -19.11 5.88 7.43
N TYR A 508 -19.51 5.33 8.58
CA TYR A 508 -20.39 6.01 9.53
C TYR A 508 -19.61 6.80 10.58
N PRO A 509 -20.17 7.87 11.14
CA PRO A 509 -19.53 8.70 12.17
C PRO A 509 -19.74 8.09 13.55
N THR A 510 -19.25 6.85 13.77
CA THR A 510 -19.37 6.15 15.05
C THR A 510 -18.01 5.69 15.56
N TRP A 511 -17.85 5.52 16.87
CA TRP A 511 -16.63 4.97 17.47
C TRP A 511 -16.30 3.56 16.98
N SER A 512 -17.32 2.75 16.66
CA SER A 512 -17.11 1.44 16.04
C SER A 512 -16.52 1.56 14.64
N ALA A 513 -17.02 2.48 13.82
CA ALA A 513 -16.48 2.74 12.48
C ALA A 513 -15.07 3.36 12.55
N TYR A 514 -14.79 4.17 13.56
CA TYR A 514 -13.46 4.69 13.84
C TYR A 514 -12.46 3.57 14.19
N ARG A 515 -12.82 2.60 15.05
CA ARG A 515 -11.99 1.40 15.28
C ARG A 515 -11.83 0.57 14.01
N GLN A 516 -12.92 0.42 13.25
CA GLN A 516 -12.95 -0.29 11.99
C GLN A 516 -12.03 0.37 10.94
N SER A 517 -11.83 1.68 10.97
CA SER A 517 -10.90 2.36 10.06
C SER A 517 -9.43 1.98 10.28
N ILE A 518 -9.04 1.64 11.53
CA ILE A 518 -7.71 1.08 11.82
C ILE A 518 -7.60 -0.32 11.22
N ASP A 519 -8.60 -1.17 11.44
CA ASP A 519 -8.62 -2.53 10.88
C ASP A 519 -8.60 -2.50 9.34
N SER A 520 -9.38 -1.63 8.71
CA SER A 520 -9.43 -1.48 7.24
C SER A 520 -8.08 -1.01 6.68
N LEU A 521 -7.43 -0.03 7.32
CA LEU A 521 -6.09 0.41 6.91
C LEU A 521 -5.06 -0.72 7.00
N LEU A 522 -5.03 -1.43 8.13
CA LEU A 522 -4.07 -2.50 8.33
C LEU A 522 -4.31 -3.64 7.35
N THR A 523 -5.58 -4.00 7.14
CA THR A 523 -6.02 -5.04 6.21
C THR A 523 -5.64 -4.69 4.77
N THR A 524 -5.95 -3.48 4.30
CA THR A 524 -5.56 -3.02 2.94
C THR A 524 -4.04 -3.06 2.76
N ASN A 525 -3.27 -2.65 3.77
CA ASN A 525 -1.81 -2.69 3.76
C ASN A 525 -1.26 -4.13 3.67
N ILE A 526 -1.80 -5.07 4.45
CA ILE A 526 -1.38 -6.49 4.38
C ILE A 526 -1.91 -7.23 3.14
N ASN A 527 -2.76 -6.60 2.33
CA ASN A 527 -3.23 -7.12 1.04
C ASN A 527 -2.57 -6.42 -0.16
N GLY A 528 -1.60 -5.53 0.09
CA GLY A 528 -0.79 -4.86 -0.95
C GLY A 528 -1.28 -3.48 -1.38
N MET A 529 -2.41 -3.01 -0.85
CA MET A 529 -2.93 -1.67 -1.09
C MET A 529 -2.46 -0.72 0.01
N PHE A 530 -1.21 -0.26 -0.11
CA PHE A 530 -0.50 0.42 0.97
C PHE A 530 -0.95 1.86 1.24
N PHE A 531 -1.42 2.56 0.19
CA PHE A 531 -1.80 3.97 0.27
C PHE A 531 -3.32 4.08 0.33
N SER A 532 -3.83 3.99 1.55
CA SER A 532 -5.25 4.05 1.86
C SER A 532 -5.56 4.98 3.05
N GLY A 533 -6.83 5.23 3.31
CA GLY A 533 -7.32 5.97 4.47
C GLY A 533 -8.83 5.81 4.64
N SER A 534 -9.39 6.51 5.60
CA SER A 534 -10.84 6.58 5.84
C SER A 534 -11.26 8.02 6.04
N ASP A 535 -12.50 8.34 5.68
CA ASP A 535 -13.00 9.71 5.78
C ASP A 535 -13.07 10.15 7.24
N LEU A 536 -12.35 11.24 7.53
CA LEU A 536 -12.22 11.77 8.88
C LEU A 536 -13.57 12.25 9.39
N GLY A 537 -13.98 11.73 10.54
CA GLY A 537 -15.29 12.02 11.13
C GLY A 537 -16.43 11.22 10.52
N GLY A 538 -16.21 10.31 9.57
CA GLY A 538 -17.27 9.54 8.91
C GLY A 538 -17.96 10.31 7.78
N PHE A 539 -18.34 9.60 6.72
CA PHE A 539 -19.05 10.15 5.55
C PHE A 539 -20.53 10.37 5.82
N MET A 540 -21.23 9.37 6.35
CA MET A 540 -22.66 9.45 6.67
C MET A 540 -22.91 10.38 7.87
N GLU A 541 -24.17 10.78 8.07
CA GLU A 541 -24.72 11.44 9.29
C GLU A 541 -23.86 12.59 9.89
N ASN A 542 -24.25 13.14 11.05
CA ASN A 542 -23.46 14.15 11.75
C ASN A 542 -22.57 13.46 12.79
N THR A 543 -21.30 13.85 12.85
CA THR A 543 -20.34 13.38 13.88
C THR A 543 -20.40 14.23 15.14
N THR A 544 -20.03 13.63 16.27
CA THR A 544 -19.74 14.40 17.49
C THR A 544 -18.39 15.10 17.38
N ASP A 545 -18.24 16.21 18.12
CA ASP A 545 -16.99 17.00 18.17
C ASP A 545 -15.79 16.18 18.66
N GLU A 546 -15.99 15.34 19.68
CA GLU A 546 -14.94 14.48 20.22
C GLU A 546 -14.50 13.44 19.20
N LEU A 547 -15.44 12.77 18.54
CA LEU A 547 -15.13 11.78 17.53
C LEU A 547 -14.40 12.41 16.33
N LEU A 548 -14.86 13.58 15.87
CA LEU A 548 -14.20 14.33 14.79
C LEU A 548 -12.76 14.65 15.17
N LEU A 549 -12.54 15.19 16.37
CA LEU A 549 -11.20 15.52 16.85
C LEU A 549 -10.29 14.27 16.93
N LYS A 550 -10.77 13.17 17.52
CA LYS A 550 -9.99 11.94 17.62
C LYS A 550 -9.68 11.34 16.25
N TRP A 551 -10.59 11.46 15.29
CA TRP A 551 -10.33 11.02 13.91
C TRP A 551 -9.27 11.86 13.22
N PHE A 552 -9.30 13.19 13.39
CA PHE A 552 -8.25 14.07 12.87
C PHE A 552 -6.89 13.76 13.48
N GLN A 553 -6.83 13.45 14.78
CA GLN A 553 -5.61 13.06 15.48
C GLN A 553 -5.06 11.72 14.99
N LEU A 554 -5.92 10.70 14.84
CA LEU A 554 -5.52 9.40 14.32
C LEU A 554 -5.01 9.54 12.87
N GLY A 555 -5.80 10.17 12.01
CA GLY A 555 -5.51 10.27 10.58
C GLY A 555 -4.22 11.04 10.29
N SER A 556 -3.88 12.04 11.11
CA SER A 556 -2.67 12.85 10.88
C SER A 556 -1.38 12.05 11.00
N LEU A 557 -1.38 10.98 11.81
CA LEU A 557 -0.20 10.17 12.05
C LEU A 557 -0.26 8.77 11.47
N LEU A 558 -1.45 8.29 11.08
CA LEU A 558 -1.66 6.91 10.66
C LEU A 558 -2.02 6.76 9.17
N TYR A 559 -2.85 7.64 8.59
CA TYR A 559 -3.39 7.41 7.24
C TYR A 559 -2.48 8.00 6.15
N PRO A 560 -1.99 7.21 5.19
CA PRO A 560 -1.45 7.76 3.93
C PRO A 560 -2.36 8.84 3.35
N LEU A 561 -3.65 8.54 3.17
CA LEU A 561 -4.67 9.51 2.73
C LEU A 561 -5.32 10.21 3.93
N TYR A 562 -4.96 11.47 4.17
CA TYR A 562 -5.51 12.27 5.26
C TYR A 562 -6.63 13.20 4.76
N ARG A 563 -7.83 12.63 4.54
CA ARG A 563 -8.98 13.28 3.89
C ARG A 563 -10.20 13.38 4.79
N GLU A 564 -10.69 14.61 5.01
CA GLU A 564 -12.05 14.83 5.52
C GLU A 564 -13.04 14.82 4.35
N HIS A 565 -14.15 14.09 4.51
CA HIS A 565 -15.22 14.00 3.52
C HIS A 565 -16.54 13.64 4.20
N SER A 566 -17.64 14.25 3.76
CA SER A 566 -18.97 14.07 4.33
C SER A 566 -20.07 14.07 3.26
N HIS A 567 -21.20 13.43 3.57
CA HIS A 567 -22.41 13.40 2.77
C HIS A 567 -23.05 14.80 2.62
N THR A 568 -23.93 14.98 1.63
CA THR A 568 -24.59 16.28 1.35
C THR A 568 -25.56 16.75 2.42
N ASP A 569 -26.08 15.83 3.23
CA ASP A 569 -27.03 16.15 4.30
C ASP A 569 -26.36 16.49 5.63
N THR A 570 -25.04 16.34 5.73
CA THR A 570 -24.32 16.66 6.98
C THR A 570 -24.09 18.17 7.10
N VAL A 571 -24.00 18.64 8.34
CA VAL A 571 -23.53 20.01 8.61
C VAL A 571 -22.09 20.18 8.12
N HIS A 572 -21.76 21.42 7.73
CA HIS A 572 -20.37 21.82 7.48
C HIS A 572 -19.54 21.64 8.75
N ARG A 573 -18.33 21.14 8.58
CA ARG A 573 -17.43 20.77 9.68
C ARG A 573 -15.97 21.00 9.36
N GLU A 574 -15.68 21.91 8.42
CA GLU A 574 -14.32 22.34 8.12
C GLU A 574 -13.65 22.85 9.41
N PRO A 575 -12.36 22.52 9.68
CA PRO A 575 -11.73 22.77 10.96
C PRO A 575 -11.78 24.22 11.45
N TYR A 576 -11.82 25.21 10.54
CA TYR A 576 -11.90 26.63 10.90
C TYR A 576 -13.21 27.05 11.56
N LEU A 577 -14.29 26.27 11.41
CA LEU A 577 -15.59 26.59 12.00
C LEU A 577 -15.56 26.54 13.53
N PHE A 578 -14.64 25.76 14.10
CA PHE A 578 -14.51 25.59 15.55
C PHE A 578 -13.87 26.79 16.26
N ASN A 579 -13.22 27.71 15.54
CA ASN A 579 -12.55 28.88 16.14
C ASN A 579 -13.50 29.77 16.96
N ASN A 580 -14.79 29.78 16.62
CA ASN A 580 -15.81 30.56 17.31
C ASN A 580 -16.75 29.73 18.20
N THR A 581 -16.65 28.40 18.19
CA THR A 581 -17.56 27.50 18.93
C THR A 581 -16.85 26.73 20.04
N ASP A 582 -15.66 26.18 19.79
CA ASP A 582 -14.79 25.52 20.77
C ASP A 582 -13.32 25.80 20.41
N LEU A 583 -12.72 26.77 21.11
CA LEU A 583 -11.36 27.23 20.84
C LEU A 583 -10.30 26.16 21.12
N ASP A 584 -10.52 25.26 22.07
CA ASP A 584 -9.55 24.22 22.42
C ASP A 584 -9.62 23.05 21.44
N MET A 585 -10.82 22.71 20.95
CA MET A 585 -10.98 21.84 19.79
C MET A 585 -10.30 22.41 18.55
N TYR A 586 -10.51 23.70 18.24
CA TYR A 586 -9.88 24.37 17.10
C TYR A 586 -8.35 24.29 17.15
N LYS A 587 -7.74 24.61 18.30
CA LYS A 587 -6.29 24.48 18.49
C LYS A 587 -5.83 23.04 18.29
N SER A 588 -6.59 22.06 18.79
CA SER A 588 -6.23 20.65 18.73
C SER A 588 -6.34 20.07 17.31
N LEU A 589 -7.38 20.44 16.56
CA LEU A 589 -7.51 20.12 15.13
C LEU A 589 -6.34 20.73 14.34
N LYS A 590 -6.08 22.02 14.56
CA LYS A 590 -4.96 22.72 13.91
C LYS A 590 -3.61 22.08 14.26
N LYS A 591 -3.44 21.61 15.50
CA LYS A 591 -2.25 20.88 15.93
C LYS A 591 -2.14 19.53 15.22
N ALA A 592 -3.21 18.74 15.14
CA ALA A 592 -3.20 17.46 14.43
C ALA A 592 -2.80 17.64 12.96
N ILE A 593 -3.38 18.64 12.28
CA ILE A 593 -3.00 19.01 10.92
C ILE A 593 -1.53 19.46 10.90
N SER A 594 -1.08 20.29 11.83
CA SER A 594 0.32 20.76 11.86
C SER A 594 1.33 19.61 12.06
N ASP A 595 0.99 18.65 12.92
CA ASP A 595 1.79 17.45 13.18
C ASP A 595 1.99 16.68 11.87
N ARG A 596 0.91 16.48 11.08
CA ARG A 596 0.97 15.83 9.76
C ARG A 596 2.06 16.44 8.86
N TYR A 597 2.07 17.77 8.74
CA TYR A 597 3.03 18.48 7.86
C TYR A 597 4.45 18.40 8.40
N SER A 598 4.62 18.50 9.72
CA SER A 598 5.94 18.40 10.34
C SER A 598 6.57 17.01 10.09
N PHE A 599 5.78 15.93 10.13
CA PHE A 599 6.26 14.56 9.97
C PHE A 599 6.37 14.08 8.51
N ILE A 600 6.21 14.95 7.51
CA ILE A 600 6.39 14.60 6.10
C ILE A 600 7.74 13.92 5.80
N PRO A 601 8.90 14.30 6.36
CA PRO A 601 10.16 13.60 6.11
C PRO A 601 10.10 12.13 6.51
N PHE A 602 9.45 11.83 7.65
CA PHE A 602 9.23 10.46 8.11
C PHE A 602 8.26 9.71 7.19
N PHE A 603 7.08 10.27 6.90
CA PHE A 603 6.08 9.61 6.07
C PHE A 603 6.58 9.35 4.66
N TYR A 604 7.23 10.33 4.05
CA TYR A 604 7.73 10.20 2.69
C TYR A 604 8.85 9.16 2.59
N THR A 605 9.71 9.08 3.60
CA THR A 605 10.72 8.01 3.70
C THR A 605 10.07 6.63 3.88
N ALA A 606 9.04 6.50 4.72
CA ALA A 606 8.32 5.24 4.90
C ALA A 606 7.56 4.81 3.63
N MET A 607 6.99 5.77 2.89
CA MET A 607 6.37 5.54 1.59
C MET A 607 7.40 5.12 0.55
N GLU A 608 8.60 5.71 0.54
CA GLU A 608 9.70 5.27 -0.33
C GLU A 608 10.14 3.84 -0.01
N GLU A 609 10.28 3.50 1.27
CA GLU A 609 10.64 2.15 1.68
C GLU A 609 9.59 1.16 1.15
N THR A 610 8.30 1.50 1.28
CA THR A 610 7.18 0.71 0.76
C THR A 610 7.27 0.54 -0.76
N VAL A 611 7.48 1.62 -1.51
CA VAL A 611 7.62 1.61 -2.98
C VAL A 611 8.82 0.77 -3.42
N ARG A 612 9.96 0.90 -2.73
CA ARG A 612 11.20 0.22 -3.09
C ARG A 612 11.19 -1.26 -2.72
N THR A 613 10.61 -1.62 -1.58
CA THR A 613 10.73 -2.97 -1.00
C THR A 613 9.44 -3.78 -1.02
N GLY A 614 8.27 -3.14 -1.17
CA GLY A 614 6.97 -3.79 -1.04
C GLY A 614 6.54 -4.08 0.39
N ILE A 615 7.35 -3.72 1.41
CA ILE A 615 6.96 -3.88 2.82
C ILE A 615 5.85 -2.86 3.16
N PRO A 616 4.77 -3.24 3.86
CA PRO A 616 3.66 -2.35 4.13
C PRO A 616 4.04 -1.06 4.89
N PHE A 617 3.33 0.03 4.58
CA PHE A 617 3.50 1.33 5.25
C PHE A 617 2.99 1.28 6.69
N ALA A 618 1.73 0.85 6.86
CA ALA A 618 1.11 0.63 8.16
C ALA A 618 1.11 -0.88 8.47
N ARG A 619 1.53 -1.23 9.68
CA ARG A 619 1.76 -2.63 10.09
C ARG A 619 1.08 -2.90 11.44
N PRO A 620 0.36 -4.01 11.59
CA PRO A 620 -0.07 -4.44 12.92
C PRO A 620 1.15 -4.82 13.76
N LEU A 621 1.08 -4.73 15.09
CA LEU A 621 2.22 -5.09 15.95
C LEU A 621 2.75 -6.50 15.70
N TRP A 622 1.85 -7.46 15.44
CA TRP A 622 2.24 -8.84 15.15
C TRP A 622 2.99 -9.01 13.82
N PHE A 623 3.02 -8.02 12.94
CA PHE A 623 3.84 -8.06 11.74
C PHE A 623 5.34 -8.01 12.11
N GLU A 624 5.70 -7.15 13.07
CA GLU A 624 7.06 -7.00 13.57
C GLU A 624 7.38 -7.99 14.70
N PHE A 625 6.38 -8.30 15.53
CA PHE A 625 6.52 -9.09 16.75
C PHE A 625 5.52 -10.26 16.80
N PRO A 626 5.55 -11.19 15.81
CA PRO A 626 4.50 -12.19 15.62
C PRO A 626 4.32 -13.16 16.78
N LYS A 627 5.34 -13.38 17.61
CA LYS A 627 5.30 -14.32 18.73
C LYS A 627 4.94 -13.62 20.03
N GLU A 628 5.52 -12.45 20.25
CA GLU A 628 5.50 -11.73 21.53
C GLU A 628 4.17 -11.04 21.81
N VAL A 629 3.44 -10.65 20.76
CA VAL A 629 2.10 -10.03 20.89
C VAL A 629 0.95 -10.96 20.49
N PHE A 630 1.23 -12.23 20.20
CA PHE A 630 0.24 -13.19 19.67
C PHE A 630 -1.03 -13.32 20.54
N GLU A 631 -0.88 -13.30 21.86
CA GLU A 631 -1.97 -13.46 22.83
C GLU A 631 -2.53 -12.12 23.37
N LYS A 632 -2.00 -10.97 22.91
CA LYS A 632 -2.33 -9.64 23.45
C LYS A 632 -3.38 -8.93 22.60
N ASN A 633 -4.67 -9.16 22.88
CA ASN A 633 -5.78 -8.57 22.10
C ASN A 633 -5.76 -7.03 22.01
N THR A 634 -5.30 -6.32 23.05
CA THR A 634 -5.18 -4.85 23.07
C THR A 634 -4.16 -4.33 22.04
N ALA A 635 -3.16 -5.13 21.68
CA ALA A 635 -2.15 -4.79 20.67
C ALA A 635 -2.74 -4.64 19.26
N LYS A 636 -3.97 -5.12 19.02
CA LYS A 636 -4.68 -5.03 17.73
C LYS A 636 -4.83 -3.58 17.25
N TYR A 637 -5.08 -2.64 18.16
CA TYR A 637 -5.31 -1.23 17.83
C TYR A 637 -4.08 -0.35 18.10
N GLN A 638 -2.88 -0.94 18.13
CA GLN A 638 -1.61 -0.20 18.26
C GLN A 638 -0.79 -0.31 16.97
N PRO A 639 -1.24 0.27 15.84
CA PRO A 639 -0.54 0.12 14.58
C PRO A 639 0.84 0.78 14.60
N LEU A 640 1.74 0.25 13.78
CA LEU A 640 3.05 0.81 13.50
C LEU A 640 3.06 1.47 12.13
N VAL A 641 3.70 2.64 12.03
CA VAL A 641 4.06 3.27 10.75
C VAL A 641 5.55 3.09 10.50
N GLY A 642 5.91 2.59 9.31
CA GLY A 642 7.30 2.33 8.91
C GLY A 642 8.05 1.35 9.83
N GLY A 643 7.32 0.54 10.62
CA GLY A 643 7.88 -0.36 11.64
C GLY A 643 8.53 0.33 12.84
N ARG A 644 8.40 1.67 12.96
CA ARG A 644 9.20 2.51 13.87
C ARG A 644 8.36 3.41 14.77
N MET A 645 7.22 3.89 14.30
CA MET A 645 6.34 4.78 15.06
C MET A 645 5.08 4.01 15.47
N MET A 646 4.89 3.78 16.76
CA MET A 646 3.71 3.13 17.31
C MET A 646 2.66 4.18 17.68
N ILE A 647 1.46 4.02 17.14
CA ILE A 647 0.32 4.89 17.42
C ILE A 647 -0.60 4.18 18.42
N CYS A 648 -0.98 4.87 19.48
CA CYS A 648 -1.85 4.36 20.54
C CYS A 648 -3.06 5.29 20.69
N PRO A 649 -4.13 5.08 19.90
CA PRO A 649 -5.28 5.96 19.87
C PRO A 649 -6.22 5.77 21.06
N VAL A 650 -6.98 6.83 21.37
CA VAL A 650 -8.20 6.75 22.17
C VAL A 650 -9.28 6.07 21.31
N LEU A 651 -9.97 5.07 21.84
CA LEU A 651 -10.82 4.16 21.08
C LEU A 651 -12.31 4.27 21.39
N GLU A 652 -12.70 4.87 22.51
CA GLU A 652 -14.09 4.98 22.96
C GLU A 652 -14.45 6.42 23.35
N GLU A 653 -15.74 6.73 23.33
CA GLU A 653 -16.28 8.01 23.76
C GLU A 653 -16.03 8.26 25.26
N ASN A 654 -15.61 9.47 25.63
CA ASN A 654 -15.35 9.87 27.01
C ASN A 654 -14.32 8.96 27.72
N GLN A 655 -13.47 8.27 26.96
CA GLN A 655 -12.44 7.40 27.53
C GLN A 655 -11.41 8.24 28.31
N THR A 656 -11.25 7.94 29.60
CA THR A 656 -10.36 8.68 30.50
C THR A 656 -8.99 8.05 30.68
N GLU A 657 -8.82 6.78 30.29
CA GLU A 657 -7.55 6.07 30.33
C GLU A 657 -7.37 5.18 29.10
N ILE A 658 -6.16 5.06 28.58
CA ILE A 658 -5.78 4.01 27.62
C ILE A 658 -4.75 3.07 28.24
N GLU A 659 -4.79 1.80 27.86
CA GLU A 659 -3.74 0.83 28.16
C GLU A 659 -2.86 0.66 26.92
N VAL A 660 -1.55 0.87 27.08
CA VAL A 660 -0.56 0.69 26.02
C VAL A 660 0.25 -0.57 26.32
N VAL A 661 0.16 -1.53 25.41
CA VAL A 661 1.01 -2.73 25.39
C VAL A 661 2.40 -2.35 24.91
N LYS A 662 3.42 -2.68 25.69
CA LYS A 662 4.82 -2.52 25.31
C LYS A 662 5.27 -3.69 24.43
N PRO A 663 5.75 -3.42 23.20
CA PRO A 663 6.40 -4.44 22.37
C PRO A 663 7.84 -4.73 22.84
N PRO A 664 8.51 -5.77 22.29
CA PRO A 664 9.94 -5.97 22.47
C PRO A 664 10.77 -4.73 22.10
N GLY A 665 11.90 -4.59 22.79
CA GLY A 665 12.80 -3.44 22.65
C GLY A 665 12.40 -2.24 23.49
N ARG A 666 13.18 -1.16 23.38
CA ARG A 666 12.90 0.14 24.02
C ARG A 666 12.00 0.99 23.13
N TRP A 667 11.10 1.73 23.76
CA TRP A 667 10.11 2.59 23.09
C TRP A 667 10.00 3.91 23.85
N PHE A 668 10.08 5.03 23.15
CA PHE A 668 10.10 6.36 23.77
C PHE A 668 8.91 7.19 23.33
N ASN A 669 8.20 7.80 24.26
CA ASN A 669 7.11 8.71 23.95
C ASN A 669 7.65 9.87 23.10
N LEU A 670 7.10 10.05 21.91
CA LEU A 670 7.62 10.98 20.91
C LEU A 670 7.54 12.46 21.34
N ARG A 671 6.66 12.78 22.29
CA ARG A 671 6.47 14.17 22.76
C ARG A 671 7.41 14.55 23.91
N ASN A 672 7.70 13.62 24.82
CA ASN A 672 8.46 13.92 26.05
C ASN A 672 9.70 13.03 26.26
N GLY A 673 9.97 12.08 25.37
CA GLY A 673 11.12 11.18 25.40
C GLY A 673 11.13 10.15 26.53
N LYS A 674 10.09 10.08 27.36
CA LYS A 674 10.00 9.08 28.43
C LYS A 674 9.90 7.67 27.84
N GLU A 675 10.68 6.75 28.39
CA GLU A 675 10.68 5.35 28.00
C GLU A 675 9.43 4.62 28.53
N LEU A 676 8.80 3.82 27.68
CA LEU A 676 7.75 2.88 28.04
C LEU A 676 8.42 1.60 28.57
N THR A 677 8.48 1.45 29.89
CA THR A 677 9.22 0.34 30.53
C THR A 677 8.44 -0.96 30.59
N GLU A 678 7.11 -0.88 30.68
CA GLU A 678 6.17 -2.00 30.77
C GLU A 678 4.81 -1.64 30.14
N ASP A 679 3.89 -2.60 30.09
CA ASP A 679 2.49 -2.34 29.72
C ASP A 679 1.93 -1.29 30.70
N THR A 680 1.49 -0.13 30.21
CA THR A 680 1.24 1.06 31.06
C THR A 680 -0.11 1.70 30.73
N LYS A 681 -0.81 2.18 31.76
CA LYS A 681 -2.01 3.01 31.61
C LYS A 681 -1.66 4.50 31.56
N PHE A 682 -2.30 5.23 30.67
CA PHE A 682 -2.14 6.68 30.52
C PHE A 682 -3.49 7.38 30.65
N ASP A 683 -3.54 8.46 31.44
CA ASP A 683 -4.70 9.34 31.52
C ASP A 683 -4.89 10.08 30.20
N VAL A 684 -6.13 10.14 29.72
CA VAL A 684 -6.49 10.79 28.46
C VAL A 684 -6.95 12.22 28.70
N ASN A 685 -6.26 13.18 28.08
CA ASN A 685 -6.79 14.51 27.82
C ASN A 685 -7.66 14.48 26.56
N LYS A 686 -8.91 14.94 26.70
CA LYS A 686 -9.89 15.04 25.60
C LYS A 686 -9.31 15.75 24.38
N TYR A 687 -8.60 16.87 24.59
CA TYR A 687 -8.15 17.75 23.51
C TYR A 687 -6.77 17.39 22.97
N ASP A 688 -5.79 17.06 23.83
CA ASP A 688 -4.38 17.04 23.41
C ASP A 688 -3.79 15.67 23.02
N ASP A 689 -4.42 14.56 23.44
CA ASP A 689 -3.72 13.27 23.46
C ASP A 689 -4.00 12.38 22.25
N ILE A 690 -2.93 12.19 21.45
CA ILE A 690 -2.61 10.96 20.74
C ILE A 690 -1.27 10.46 21.28
N PHE A 691 -1.26 9.24 21.81
CA PHE A 691 -0.05 8.64 22.37
C PHE A 691 0.75 8.02 21.25
N VAL A 692 2.01 8.42 21.14
CA VAL A 692 2.89 8.02 20.05
C VAL A 692 4.25 7.69 20.62
N PHE A 693 4.80 6.56 20.20
CA PHE A 693 6.10 6.09 20.66
C PHE A 693 7.01 5.80 19.46
N ILE A 694 8.28 6.17 19.58
CA ILE A 694 9.32 5.82 18.60
C ILE A 694 10.14 4.65 19.13
N ARG A 695 10.37 3.65 18.27
CA ARG A 695 11.19 2.47 18.55
C ARG A 695 12.64 2.87 18.76
N GLU A 696 13.36 2.16 19.60
CA GLU A 696 14.82 2.27 19.71
C GLU A 696 15.56 2.04 18.39
N GLY A 697 16.85 2.36 18.38
CA GLY A 697 17.72 2.18 17.23
C GLY A 697 17.34 3.03 16.00
N THR A 698 16.50 4.05 16.16
CA THR A 698 15.93 4.81 15.03
C THR A 698 16.48 6.22 14.97
N ILE A 699 16.84 6.67 13.76
CA ILE A 699 17.06 8.07 13.42
C ILE A 699 15.99 8.49 12.41
N THR A 700 15.25 9.56 12.70
CA THR A 700 14.24 10.14 11.81
C THR A 700 14.25 11.67 11.90
N ALA A 701 13.35 12.34 11.19
CA ALA A 701 13.24 13.79 11.21
C ALA A 701 11.79 14.26 11.12
N ASN A 702 11.58 15.48 11.62
CA ASN A 702 10.44 16.31 11.31
C ASN A 702 10.92 17.71 10.87
N TYR A 703 10.12 18.43 10.10
CA TYR A 703 10.38 19.84 9.84
C TYR A 703 10.18 20.66 11.12
N SER A 704 11.12 21.57 11.40
CA SER A 704 11.11 22.44 12.58
C SER A 704 10.03 23.53 12.52
N SER A 705 9.51 23.80 11.32
CA SER A 705 8.35 24.66 11.08
C SER A 705 7.56 24.16 9.86
N ILE A 706 6.31 24.59 9.73
CA ILE A 706 5.44 24.25 8.59
C ILE A 706 5.02 25.51 7.83
N GLY A 707 4.74 25.36 6.54
CA GLY A 707 4.08 26.36 5.70
C GLY A 707 2.58 26.12 5.55
N MET A 708 1.95 26.80 4.59
CA MET A 708 0.51 26.65 4.27
C MET A 708 0.20 25.51 3.29
N SER A 709 1.25 24.80 2.84
CA SER A 709 1.20 23.63 1.97
C SER A 709 2.43 22.74 2.20
N VAL A 710 2.43 21.52 1.66
CA VAL A 710 3.61 20.66 1.65
C VAL A 710 4.74 21.37 0.91
N HIS A 711 4.44 22.00 -0.22
CA HIS A 711 5.43 22.71 -1.02
C HIS A 711 6.19 23.80 -0.23
N GLU A 712 5.48 24.57 0.60
CA GLU A 712 6.11 25.60 1.45
C GLU A 712 6.83 25.00 2.67
N THR A 713 6.50 23.77 3.06
CA THR A 713 7.05 23.11 4.24
C THR A 713 8.39 22.45 3.95
N VAL A 714 8.58 21.89 2.75
CA VAL A 714 9.72 21.02 2.42
C VAL A 714 11.10 21.69 2.37
N ASP A 715 11.14 23.02 2.41
CA ASP A 715 12.37 23.80 2.42
C ASP A 715 12.73 24.34 3.82
N ASN A 716 11.92 24.04 4.83
CA ASN A 716 12.22 24.40 6.20
C ASN A 716 13.34 23.52 6.79
N GLU A 717 14.02 24.07 7.79
CA GLU A 717 14.99 23.33 8.59
C GLU A 717 14.33 22.12 9.26
N ILE A 718 15.11 21.07 9.51
CA ILE A 718 14.64 19.85 10.18
C ILE A 718 15.16 19.76 11.61
N THR A 719 14.40 19.05 12.43
CA THR A 719 14.83 18.51 13.71
C THR A 719 15.06 17.01 13.53
N LEU A 720 16.26 16.52 13.84
CA LEU A 720 16.53 15.09 13.91
C LEU A 720 16.05 14.54 15.25
N ILE A 721 15.44 13.37 15.20
CA ILE A 721 14.98 12.60 16.37
C ILE A 721 15.76 11.28 16.36
N ILE A 722 16.51 11.03 17.43
CA ILE A 722 17.35 9.85 17.61
C ILE A 722 16.85 9.11 18.85
N SER A 723 16.44 7.86 18.70
CA SER A 723 16.14 6.95 19.80
C SER A 723 17.18 5.86 19.85
N VAL A 724 17.93 5.77 20.94
CA VAL A 724 19.06 4.84 21.05
C VAL A 724 18.63 3.47 21.58
N ASP A 725 19.28 2.42 21.09
CA ASP A 725 19.12 1.05 21.58
C ASP A 725 19.78 0.82 22.95
N GLU A 726 19.79 -0.42 23.43
CA GLU A 726 20.46 -0.80 24.70
C GLU A 726 21.96 -0.50 24.70
N ASP A 727 22.61 -0.59 23.53
CA ASP A 727 24.02 -0.31 23.29
C ASP A 727 24.28 1.18 22.96
N MET A 728 23.24 2.01 23.08
CA MET A 728 23.26 3.46 22.80
C MET A 728 23.51 3.81 21.32
N ASN A 729 23.15 2.91 20.41
CA ASN A 729 23.30 3.08 18.98
C ASN A 729 21.96 3.39 18.30
N SER A 730 22.02 4.03 17.13
CA SER A 730 20.86 4.21 16.26
C SER A 730 21.27 4.24 14.80
N GLN A 731 20.34 3.85 13.92
CA GLN A 731 20.48 4.02 12.47
C GLN A 731 19.19 4.57 11.87
N GLY A 732 19.31 5.27 10.76
CA GLY A 732 18.16 5.72 10.03
C GLY A 732 18.48 6.21 8.63
N THR A 733 17.43 6.38 7.88
CA THR A 733 17.49 6.89 6.51
C THR A 733 16.47 8.01 6.40
N LEU A 734 16.81 9.05 5.64
CA LEU A 734 15.87 10.04 5.12
C LEU A 734 15.95 10.04 3.59
N TYR A 735 14.80 10.20 2.96
CA TYR A 735 14.70 10.22 1.50
C TYR A 735 14.08 11.54 1.01
N PHE A 736 14.69 12.13 -0.01
CA PHE A 736 14.26 13.36 -0.65
C PHE A 736 14.37 13.23 -2.18
N ASP A 737 13.44 13.84 -2.89
CA ASP A 737 13.50 14.09 -4.33
C ASP A 737 12.71 15.39 -4.63
N ASP A 738 12.31 15.61 -5.88
CA ASP A 738 11.50 16.77 -6.25
C ASP A 738 10.01 16.66 -5.84
N MET A 739 9.58 15.50 -5.32
CA MET A 739 8.21 15.17 -4.98
C MET A 739 7.18 15.40 -6.09
N GLU A 740 7.58 15.46 -7.36
CA GLU A 740 6.69 15.80 -8.47
C GLU A 740 6.87 14.87 -9.66
N THR A 741 8.09 14.47 -9.97
CA THR A 741 8.41 13.80 -11.24
C THR A 741 8.92 12.38 -11.06
N PHE A 742 8.92 11.58 -12.13
CA PHE A 742 9.49 10.23 -12.10
C PHE A 742 11.02 10.20 -12.13
N ASP A 743 11.69 11.35 -12.06
CA ASP A 743 13.13 11.49 -12.07
C ASP A 743 13.85 10.63 -11.02
N TYR A 744 13.20 10.31 -9.89
CA TYR A 744 13.75 9.41 -8.87
C TYR A 744 14.06 7.99 -9.39
N LYS A 745 13.36 7.52 -10.43
CA LYS A 745 13.63 6.23 -11.08
C LYS A 745 14.97 6.22 -11.81
N GLU A 746 15.50 7.40 -12.15
CA GLU A 746 16.77 7.63 -12.82
C GLU A 746 17.84 8.13 -11.83
N ASN A 747 17.81 7.66 -10.57
CA ASN A 747 18.71 8.05 -9.48
C ASN A 747 18.71 9.53 -9.05
N LYS A 748 17.79 10.37 -9.57
CA LYS A 748 17.63 11.77 -9.12
C LYS A 748 16.84 11.84 -7.81
N PHE A 749 17.43 11.30 -6.75
CA PHE A 749 17.00 11.43 -5.37
C PHE A 749 18.21 11.74 -4.49
N LEU A 750 17.96 12.11 -3.24
CA LEU A 750 18.93 12.24 -2.17
C LEU A 750 18.50 11.29 -1.05
N ARG A 751 19.32 10.28 -0.78
CA ARG A 751 19.13 9.39 0.37
C ARG A 751 20.24 9.64 1.37
N VAL A 752 19.85 10.04 2.57
CA VAL A 752 20.73 10.33 3.70
C VAL A 752 20.68 9.17 4.67
N ASN A 753 21.74 8.36 4.73
CA ASN A 753 21.90 7.30 5.72
C ASN A 753 22.69 7.84 6.91
N MET A 754 22.20 7.56 8.12
CA MET A 754 22.78 8.06 9.35
C MET A 754 23.02 6.91 10.32
N SER A 755 24.14 6.97 11.03
CA SER A 755 24.43 6.12 12.18
C SER A 755 24.87 6.97 13.36
N PHE A 756 24.35 6.68 14.53
CA PHE A 756 24.72 7.32 15.78
C PHE A 756 25.27 6.29 16.76
N HIS A 757 26.38 6.65 17.39
CA HIS A 757 27.01 6.00 18.53
C HIS A 757 27.35 7.10 19.55
N PRO A 758 27.53 6.79 20.84
CA PRO A 758 27.77 7.81 21.87
C PRO A 758 28.94 8.76 21.61
N ASN A 759 29.94 8.30 20.86
CA ASN A 759 31.16 9.05 20.55
C ASN A 759 31.33 9.36 19.05
N GLU A 760 30.38 8.93 18.21
CA GLU A 760 30.50 9.03 16.76
C GLU A 760 29.14 9.20 16.09
N MET A 761 29.03 10.13 15.14
CA MET A 761 27.89 10.23 14.25
C MET A 761 28.37 10.29 12.80
N ASN A 762 27.81 9.42 11.96
CA ASN A 762 28.11 9.37 10.54
C ASN A 762 26.87 9.71 9.73
N ILE A 763 27.07 10.46 8.66
CA ILE A 763 26.06 10.80 7.66
C ILE A 763 26.67 10.48 6.30
N GLU A 764 26.02 9.60 5.56
CA GLU A 764 26.40 9.21 4.21
C GLU A 764 25.25 9.46 3.24
N VAL A 765 25.53 10.20 2.17
CA VAL A 765 24.53 10.56 1.16
C VAL A 765 24.75 9.82 -0.15
N SER A 766 23.65 9.48 -0.81
CA SER A 766 23.65 8.82 -2.13
C SER A 766 22.54 9.38 -3.03
N GLY A 767 22.73 9.21 -4.34
CA GLY A 767 21.85 9.73 -5.38
C GLY A 767 22.30 11.07 -5.96
N ASP A 768 21.67 11.43 -7.09
CA ASP A 768 22.10 12.54 -7.95
C ASP A 768 21.31 13.84 -7.71
N TYR A 769 20.29 13.82 -6.86
CA TYR A 769 19.58 15.03 -6.47
C TYR A 769 20.37 15.80 -5.41
N LYS A 770 20.56 17.11 -5.63
CA LYS A 770 21.25 17.99 -4.68
C LYS A 770 20.22 18.88 -4.00
N LYS A 771 20.05 18.70 -2.69
CA LYS A 771 19.21 19.52 -1.82
C LYS A 771 20.02 19.83 -0.57
N GLU A 772 20.04 21.11 -0.19
CA GLU A 772 20.52 21.52 1.12
C GLU A 772 19.47 21.14 2.16
N VAL A 773 19.85 20.35 3.17
CA VAL A 773 18.94 19.86 4.22
C VAL A 773 19.52 20.29 5.56
N ILE A 774 19.10 21.46 6.04
CA ILE A 774 19.63 22.05 7.27
C ILE A 774 18.96 21.44 8.48
N CYS A 775 19.74 20.74 9.31
CA CYS A 775 19.38 20.31 10.64
C CYS A 775 19.74 21.40 11.66
N ASN A 776 18.73 21.96 12.31
CA ASN A 776 18.90 23.02 13.32
C ASN A 776 18.86 22.51 14.76
N LYS A 777 18.32 21.29 14.96
CA LYS A 777 18.14 20.67 16.26
C LYS A 777 18.25 19.15 16.16
N ILE A 778 18.89 18.53 17.15
CA ILE A 778 18.87 17.09 17.38
C ILE A 778 18.24 16.83 18.74
N ILE A 779 17.31 15.88 18.80
CA ILE A 779 16.69 15.37 20.02
C ILE A 779 17.08 13.92 20.17
N ILE A 780 17.67 13.55 21.31
CA ILE A 780 18.12 12.18 21.58
C ILE A 780 17.39 11.62 22.80
N TYR A 781 16.71 10.49 22.61
CA TYR A 781 16.01 9.75 23.65
C TYR A 781 16.84 8.55 24.13
N GLY A 782 16.73 8.24 25.41
CA GLY A 782 17.24 6.98 25.97
C GLY A 782 18.71 6.99 26.37
N LEU A 783 19.39 8.15 26.32
CA LEU A 783 20.76 8.31 26.80
C LEU A 783 20.85 8.21 28.32
N LYS A 784 21.91 7.55 28.81
CA LYS A 784 22.23 7.47 30.25
C LYS A 784 22.92 8.74 30.78
N HIS A 785 23.70 9.38 29.93
CA HIS A 785 24.46 10.60 30.22
C HIS A 785 24.45 11.49 28.98
N ALA A 786 24.74 12.78 29.15
CA ALA A 786 24.95 13.68 28.02
C ALA A 786 26.06 13.11 27.08
N PRO A 787 25.92 13.25 25.75
CA PRO A 787 26.92 12.77 24.82
C PRO A 787 28.24 13.53 25.01
N TYR A 788 29.36 12.85 24.74
CA TYR A 788 30.71 13.42 24.90
C TYR A 788 31.14 14.32 23.72
N PHE A 789 30.22 14.71 22.84
CA PHE A 789 30.49 15.49 21.65
C PHE A 789 29.53 16.68 21.49
N SER A 790 30.07 17.85 21.14
CA SER A 790 29.34 19.00 20.60
C SER A 790 29.63 19.16 19.10
N ILE A 791 28.60 19.34 18.28
CA ILE A 791 28.78 19.69 16.87
C ILE A 791 28.94 21.21 16.80
N ASP A 792 30.09 21.73 16.39
CA ASP A 792 30.40 23.17 16.38
C ASP A 792 30.15 23.87 17.73
N ASP A 793 29.59 25.09 17.72
CA ASP A 793 29.17 25.90 18.88
C ASP A 793 27.77 25.53 19.41
N SER A 794 27.27 24.33 19.11
CA SER A 794 25.93 23.91 19.52
C SER A 794 25.75 23.86 21.03
N LYS A 795 24.53 24.17 21.48
CA LYS A 795 24.16 24.07 22.89
C LYS A 795 23.60 22.68 23.18
N VAL A 796 24.23 22.01 24.14
CA VAL A 796 23.81 20.70 24.63
C VAL A 796 23.09 20.87 25.97
N LEU A 797 21.84 20.42 26.05
CA LEU A 797 21.05 20.37 27.27
C LEU A 797 20.56 18.95 27.50
N PHE A 798 20.88 18.37 28.66
CA PHE A 798 20.35 17.08 29.09
C PHE A 798 19.53 17.28 30.36
N ASP A 799 18.24 16.96 30.30
CA ASP A 799 17.31 17.13 31.44
C ASP A 799 17.19 15.87 32.33
N GLY A 800 17.99 14.84 32.03
CA GLY A 800 17.95 13.54 32.69
C GLY A 800 17.10 12.49 31.95
N VAL A 801 16.30 12.90 30.96
CA VAL A 801 15.47 12.01 30.13
C VAL A 801 15.80 12.19 28.65
N VAL A 802 15.92 13.44 28.20
CA VAL A 802 16.14 13.82 26.80
C VAL A 802 17.38 14.70 26.68
N CYS A 803 18.18 14.45 25.65
CA CYS A 803 19.25 15.34 25.25
C CYS A 803 18.81 16.19 24.05
N TYR A 804 18.99 17.50 24.16
CA TYR A 804 18.77 18.46 23.10
C TYR A 804 20.10 19.04 22.67
N ILE A 805 20.38 18.97 21.37
CA ILE A 805 21.48 19.70 20.74
C ILE A 805 20.82 20.73 19.83
N SER A 806 21.02 22.02 20.12
CA SER A 806 20.34 23.13 19.41
C SER A 806 21.33 24.16 18.88
N GLU A 807 20.83 25.10 18.09
CA GLU A 807 21.63 26.13 17.41
C GLU A 807 22.60 25.52 16.38
N LEU A 808 22.21 24.38 15.80
CA LEU A 808 22.94 23.71 14.72
C LEU A 808 22.67 24.41 13.39
N LYS A 809 23.63 24.28 12.47
CA LYS A 809 23.47 24.60 11.04
C LYS A 809 24.05 23.47 10.20
N LEU A 810 23.70 22.24 10.56
CA LEU A 810 24.27 21.04 9.96
C LEU A 810 23.55 20.71 8.66
N ASN A 811 24.22 20.83 7.51
CA ASN A 811 23.66 20.35 6.24
C ASN A 811 23.78 18.82 6.14
N ILE A 812 22.73 18.07 6.45
CA ILE A 812 22.73 16.60 6.36
C ILE A 812 22.59 16.09 4.92
N GLY A 813 22.44 16.98 3.93
CA GLY A 813 22.50 16.65 2.51
C GLY A 813 23.92 16.37 1.99
N GLU A 814 24.91 16.36 2.88
CA GLU A 814 26.32 16.10 2.59
C GLU A 814 26.87 15.00 3.51
N ASN A 815 28.02 14.43 3.13
CA ASN A 815 28.70 13.44 3.96
C ASN A 815 29.35 14.10 5.17
N HIS A 816 29.12 13.54 6.36
CA HIS A 816 29.75 13.99 7.60
C HIS A 816 30.23 12.82 8.45
N ASN A 817 31.34 13.03 9.15
CA ASN A 817 31.85 12.11 10.15
C ASN A 817 32.28 12.94 11.38
N PHE A 818 31.55 12.77 12.47
CA PHE A 818 31.80 13.41 13.76
C PHE A 818 32.35 12.37 14.72
N LYS A 819 33.53 12.61 15.31
CA LYS A 819 34.10 11.75 16.37
C LYS A 819 34.64 12.56 17.53
N VAL A 820 34.57 11.98 18.73
CA VAL A 820 35.24 12.48 19.95
C VAL A 820 36.71 12.07 19.94
N ASP A 821 37.64 13.02 19.98
CA ASP A 821 39.06 12.74 20.25
C ASP A 821 39.30 12.49 21.76
N ASN A 822 40.33 11.71 22.09
CA ASN A 822 40.77 11.37 23.46
C ASN A 822 41.09 12.59 24.36
N ASN A 823 41.05 13.81 23.82
CA ASN A 823 41.21 15.10 24.52
C ASN A 823 39.89 15.90 24.65
N SER A 824 38.72 15.27 24.49
CA SER A 824 37.39 15.87 24.64
C SER A 824 37.04 16.97 23.63
N LYS A 825 37.68 17.00 22.46
CA LYS A 825 37.33 17.88 21.33
C LYS A 825 36.70 17.07 20.20
N VAL A 826 35.58 17.56 19.67
CA VAL A 826 34.93 16.99 18.49
C VAL A 826 35.70 17.42 17.26
N ILE A 827 36.08 16.46 16.43
CA ILE A 827 36.72 16.73 15.14
C ILE A 827 35.71 16.37 14.05
N LEU A 828 35.29 17.37 13.26
CA LEU A 828 34.65 17.15 11.96
C LEU A 828 35.74 16.61 11.01
N ILE A 829 35.71 15.32 10.70
CA ILE A 829 36.59 14.76 9.67
C ILE A 829 35.85 14.90 8.34
N SER A 830 36.02 16.04 7.67
CA SER A 830 35.47 16.19 6.32
C SER A 830 36.14 15.18 5.36
N THR A 831 35.33 14.34 4.73
CA THR A 831 35.76 13.32 3.74
C THR A 831 36.22 13.91 2.40
N VAL A 832 36.43 15.23 2.30
CA VAL A 832 37.18 15.83 1.18
C VAL A 832 38.66 15.39 1.21
N THR A 833 39.11 14.83 2.33
CA THR A 833 40.49 14.38 2.51
C THR A 833 40.86 13.10 1.76
N THR A 834 39.95 12.27 1.25
CA THR A 834 40.38 11.09 0.47
C THR A 834 40.99 11.48 -0.87
N ALA A 835 40.48 12.52 -1.53
CA ALA A 835 41.10 13.06 -2.76
C ALA A 835 42.44 13.72 -2.46
N VAL A 836 42.55 14.46 -1.35
CA VAL A 836 43.81 15.13 -0.96
C VAL A 836 44.84 14.11 -0.46
N ILE A 837 44.44 13.08 0.27
CA ILE A 837 45.31 11.98 0.71
C ILE A 837 45.72 11.12 -0.48
N LEU A 838 44.83 10.83 -1.44
CA LEU A 838 45.21 10.18 -2.70
C LEU A 838 46.16 11.04 -3.52
N ILE A 839 45.95 12.36 -3.60
CA ILE A 839 46.87 13.29 -4.28
C ILE A 839 48.21 13.35 -3.53
N ILE A 840 48.22 13.38 -2.20
CA ILE A 840 49.46 13.37 -1.40
C ILE A 840 50.18 12.02 -1.54
N ILE A 841 49.45 10.89 -1.54
CA ILE A 841 50.02 9.57 -1.79
C ILE A 841 50.53 9.48 -3.24
N LEU A 842 49.83 10.04 -4.22
CA LEU A 842 50.28 10.10 -5.62
C LEU A 842 51.53 10.96 -5.76
N ILE A 843 51.58 12.13 -5.09
CA ILE A 843 52.74 13.03 -5.06
C ILE A 843 53.90 12.34 -4.35
N VAL A 844 53.68 11.65 -3.23
CA VAL A 844 54.72 10.89 -2.52
C VAL A 844 55.22 9.73 -3.37
N ILE A 845 54.35 9.00 -4.07
CA ILE A 845 54.73 7.94 -5.01
C ILE A 845 55.53 8.53 -6.19
N ILE A 846 55.11 9.66 -6.76
CA ILE A 846 55.82 10.36 -7.84
C ILE A 846 57.18 10.85 -7.38
N VAL A 847 57.31 11.40 -6.16
CA VAL A 847 58.57 11.88 -5.56
C VAL A 847 59.50 10.71 -5.23
N VAL A 848 58.97 9.58 -4.74
CA VAL A 848 59.74 8.36 -4.46
C VAL A 848 60.20 7.69 -5.77
N PHE A 849 59.38 7.70 -6.83
CA PHE A 849 59.76 7.17 -8.15
C PHE A 849 60.73 8.08 -8.91
N THR A 850 60.62 9.40 -8.78
CA THR A 850 61.60 10.34 -9.37
C THR A 850 62.94 10.30 -8.64
N ARG A 851 62.96 10.09 -7.31
CA ARG A 851 64.21 9.87 -6.56
C ARG A 851 64.85 8.49 -6.81
N ARG A 852 64.08 7.46 -7.17
CA ARG A 852 64.62 6.14 -7.55
C ARG A 852 65.13 6.03 -8.99
N LYS A 853 64.89 7.05 -9.85
CA LYS A 853 65.41 7.09 -11.23
C LYS A 853 66.79 7.75 -11.39
N GLN A 854 67.40 8.24 -10.32
CA GLN A 854 68.81 8.66 -10.33
C GLN A 854 69.67 7.66 -9.55
N GLY A 855 70.02 6.58 -10.24
CA GLY A 855 71.11 5.69 -9.84
C GLY A 855 72.49 6.31 -10.11
N PRO A 856 73.55 5.79 -9.47
CA PRO A 856 74.84 6.44 -9.39
C PRO A 856 75.65 6.22 -10.67
N THR A 857 76.33 7.27 -11.15
CA THR A 857 77.42 7.15 -12.12
C THR A 857 78.67 7.82 -11.55
N THR A 858 79.75 7.05 -11.58
CA THR A 858 81.09 7.36 -11.06
C THR A 858 81.99 7.97 -12.15
N VAL A 859 82.78 8.98 -11.74
CA VAL A 859 84.19 9.26 -12.14
C VAL A 859 84.46 9.75 -13.59
N ASN A 860 84.83 11.03 -13.82
CA ASN A 860 86.20 11.57 -13.75
C ASN A 860 86.37 12.98 -14.40
N SER A 861 87.28 13.75 -13.80
CA SER A 861 88.14 14.82 -14.36
C SER A 861 87.63 16.25 -14.60
N MET A 862 88.49 17.17 -14.11
CA MET A 862 88.89 18.48 -14.63
C MET A 862 88.06 19.74 -14.31
N ASN A 863 88.69 20.53 -13.42
CA ASN A 863 89.07 21.93 -13.57
C ASN A 863 88.02 23.05 -13.50
N ASP A 864 88.38 24.01 -12.64
CA ASP A 864 88.18 25.46 -12.75
C ASP A 864 86.74 25.96 -12.66
N LEU A 865 86.39 27.10 -12.09
CA LEU A 865 86.97 28.21 -11.34
C LEU A 865 85.72 29.07 -11.00
N MET A 866 85.75 29.87 -9.93
CA MET A 866 85.11 31.20 -9.79
C MET A 866 83.66 31.41 -10.35
N ASP A 867 82.71 32.06 -9.69
CA ASP A 867 82.76 33.07 -8.65
C ASP A 867 81.30 33.40 -8.27
N GLU A 868 81.16 33.92 -7.06
CA GLU A 868 80.24 34.97 -6.61
C GLU A 868 78.71 34.96 -6.85
N LYS A 869 78.04 35.07 -5.68
CA LYS A 869 77.08 36.13 -5.26
C LYS A 869 75.59 35.96 -5.60
N VAL A 870 74.75 35.86 -4.54
CA VAL A 870 73.83 36.93 -4.01
C VAL A 870 72.53 36.97 -4.85
N SER A 871 71.30 36.91 -4.34
CA SER A 871 70.70 37.05 -3.02
C SER A 871 69.18 36.81 -3.10
N LYS A 872 68.57 36.52 -1.93
CA LYS A 872 67.27 37.04 -1.43
C LYS A 872 65.97 36.62 -2.15
N GLN A 873 65.10 35.90 -1.42
CA GLN A 873 63.84 36.37 -0.77
C GLN A 873 62.73 36.64 -1.80
N ASN A 874 61.52 36.09 -1.72
CA ASN A 874 60.75 35.48 -0.62
C ASN A 874 60.04 34.21 -1.09
#